data_AF-A0A8K0PYM7-F1
#
_entry.id   AF-A0A8K0PYM7-F1
#
_cell.length_a   1.000
_cell.length_b   1.000
_cell.length_c   1.000
_cell.angle_alpha   90.00
_cell.angle_beta   90.00
_cell.angle_gamma   90.00
#
_symmetry.space_group_name_H-M   'P 1'
#
loop_
_entity.id
_entity.type
_entity.pdbx_description
1 polymer ?
#
loop_
_entity_poly.entity_id
_entity_poly.type
_entity_poly.pdbx_seq_one_letter_code
_entity_poly.pdbx_strand_id
1 'polypeptide(L)'
;MGRFSNMVSKAGEIVQQANQEYQRVRQQGQQPQQQQQQPTQYGQYGHQVQYGQQHDRTQYGQQQQYHQQPYQPQHQQPPTPSAASPSPPWQQQQQQPQSWPQYPSHPAPSSEVHSRTPSITAQPPPPPRPSRTPEPPQPHPSGLKPLTECLVDPAAYDLDWLYHPDVPSFVICARCYIDHIYDTQFRDTFARTFHNDKKPRKCMFGTQRVKDQLWPDAVSSGNIAPLVEFMKKRVPIGECPQSVMIEGGNWYITDEIPGITMCQACYEDALMGTSFGEHFKLKTIATQCYCDSSTWYIKRLFEDHAKTNNWTAFSEGVKTRIQLPACPKQANAKANERAWFKSQREPTAIQVCVACYYDYFYGTSDENTFVRVPGGDFETRCVLGQLNLIIPTQQSLAKKDPEIFWTATNGVDGQPLCDGTGTTRATWYTLPSDPPGFGVCGGCYAGIIQVLGGTKEFVPKPGTSKADTLLCCFNPSHHRGLAYLGAYSESLLRGDWAPLRDLATKFGNVPPCQRSQKKQGRGRRVWGWGAAAICEECYLTVAQGTSLESQFAVHGQRDASDRDRMCDLYSPRMRSLYAQACETGDLAGFLAYGEHRHQVWCETIGVAEQMLIQQRIAAMRAQQLAASGSVYKFMGGSMDVTMGHRYTVGNAYAGYGHANDFVLQGHVYDRQASELRASVMNPSNVVQIGILEQRWREVE
;
A
#
# COMPACT_ATOMS: atom_id res chain seq x y z
N MET A 1 -24.11 5.26 3.11
CA MET A 1 -24.51 4.46 4.29
C MET A 1 -23.42 3.44 4.62
N GLY A 2 -22.95 3.50 5.87
CA GLY A 2 -21.94 2.73 6.60
C GLY A 2 -20.92 1.88 5.86
N ARG A 3 -19.69 2.37 5.71
CA ARG A 3 -18.56 1.72 5.01
C ARG A 3 -17.25 1.78 5.81
N PHE A 4 -17.33 2.14 7.10
CA PHE A 4 -16.17 2.59 7.86
C PHE A 4 -15.08 1.51 8.04
N SER A 5 -15.47 0.26 8.31
CA SER A 5 -14.54 -0.85 8.61
C SER A 5 -13.58 -1.19 7.47
N ASN A 6 -14.07 -1.19 6.23
CA ASN A 6 -13.27 -1.52 5.06
C ASN A 6 -12.59 -0.31 4.45
N MET A 7 -13.17 0.90 4.59
CA MET A 7 -12.41 2.14 4.29
C MET A 7 -11.11 2.16 5.10
N VAL A 8 -11.19 1.73 6.35
CA VAL A 8 -10.07 1.70 7.29
C VAL A 8 -9.05 0.58 6.97
N SER A 9 -9.49 -0.65 6.67
CA SER A 9 -8.60 -1.74 6.22
C SER A 9 -8.03 -1.51 4.82
N LYS A 10 -8.85 -1.13 3.83
CA LYS A 10 -8.44 -0.99 2.42
C LYS A 10 -7.74 0.32 2.09
N ALA A 11 -8.14 1.45 2.69
CA ALA A 11 -7.30 2.64 2.55
C ALA A 11 -5.92 2.32 3.15
N GLY A 12 -5.89 1.52 4.21
CA GLY A 12 -4.66 0.99 4.75
C GLY A 12 -3.88 0.11 3.77
N GLU A 13 -4.49 -0.90 3.15
CA GLU A 13 -3.83 -1.77 2.14
C GLU A 13 -3.35 -0.97 0.92
N ILE A 14 -4.14 -0.02 0.42
CA ILE A 14 -3.81 0.86 -0.70
C ILE A 14 -2.62 1.76 -0.34
N VAL A 15 -2.62 2.33 0.87
CA VAL A 15 -1.50 3.13 1.38
C VAL A 15 -0.28 2.26 1.68
N GLN A 16 -0.46 1.01 2.12
CA GLN A 16 0.63 0.07 2.35
C GLN A 16 1.29 -0.34 1.03
N GLN A 17 0.51 -0.63 -0.01
CA GLN A 17 1.01 -0.87 -1.37
C GLN A 17 1.73 0.36 -1.90
N ALA A 18 1.15 1.55 -1.77
CA ALA A 18 1.78 2.80 -2.16
C ALA A 18 3.05 3.11 -1.34
N ASN A 19 3.11 2.74 -0.06
CA ASN A 19 4.29 2.91 0.79
C ASN A 19 5.38 1.89 0.47
N GLN A 20 5.01 0.65 0.12
CA GLN A 20 5.95 -0.34 -0.38
C GLN A 20 6.54 0.10 -1.73
N GLU A 21 5.71 0.64 -2.62
CA GLU A 21 6.14 1.21 -3.90
C GLU A 21 7.00 2.46 -3.70
N TYR A 22 6.61 3.38 -2.82
CA TYR A 22 7.41 4.53 -2.41
C TYR A 22 8.77 4.11 -1.83
N GLN A 23 8.81 3.08 -0.97
CA GLN A 23 10.07 2.54 -0.43
C GLN A 23 10.92 1.89 -1.53
N ARG A 24 10.33 1.18 -2.49
CA ARG A 24 11.04 0.67 -3.67
C ARG A 24 11.63 1.81 -4.51
N VAL A 25 10.83 2.84 -4.81
CA VAL A 25 11.27 4.01 -5.59
C VAL A 25 12.36 4.80 -4.85
N ARG A 26 12.28 4.93 -3.52
CA ARG A 26 13.34 5.53 -2.67
C ARG A 26 14.62 4.70 -2.67
N GLN A 27 14.52 3.37 -2.61
CA GLN A 27 15.68 2.47 -2.67
C GLN A 27 16.31 2.44 -4.08
N GLN A 28 15.50 2.58 -5.13
CA GLN A 28 15.94 2.71 -6.52
C GLN A 28 16.47 4.12 -6.85
N GLY A 29 15.98 5.17 -6.18
CA GLY A 29 16.45 6.55 -6.31
C GLY A 29 17.84 6.80 -5.72
N GLN A 30 18.48 5.79 -5.10
CA GLN A 30 19.90 5.80 -4.75
C GLN A 30 20.78 5.11 -5.81
N GLN A 31 20.21 4.68 -6.95
CA GLN A 31 20.95 4.25 -8.14
C GLN A 31 20.92 5.36 -9.20
N PRO A 32 22.07 5.76 -9.78
CA PRO A 32 22.05 6.66 -10.93
C PRO A 32 21.44 5.93 -12.14
N GLN A 33 20.42 6.55 -12.74
CA GLN A 33 19.76 6.09 -13.97
C GLN A 33 20.79 5.93 -15.11
N GLN A 34 21.03 4.69 -15.56
CA GLN A 34 21.56 4.43 -16.89
C GLN A 34 20.38 4.11 -17.81
N GLN A 35 20.16 4.96 -18.82
CA GLN A 35 19.21 4.74 -19.90
C GLN A 35 19.58 3.47 -20.66
N GLN A 36 18.74 2.44 -20.61
CA GLN A 36 18.71 1.38 -21.61
C GLN A 36 17.79 1.83 -22.74
N GLN A 37 18.37 2.29 -23.84
CA GLN A 37 17.69 2.32 -25.14
C GLN A 37 17.76 0.90 -25.72
N GLN A 38 16.62 0.21 -25.74
CA GLN A 38 16.43 -0.96 -26.60
C GLN A 38 15.96 -0.47 -27.98
N PRO A 39 16.61 -0.85 -29.09
CA PRO A 39 16.01 -0.71 -30.40
C PRO A 39 15.10 -1.90 -30.70
N THR A 40 13.82 -1.60 -30.93
CA THR A 40 12.81 -2.48 -31.52
C THR A 40 13.19 -2.77 -32.98
N GLN A 41 13.37 -4.03 -33.36
CA GLN A 41 13.55 -4.42 -34.77
C GLN A 41 12.38 -5.29 -35.23
N TYR A 42 11.59 -4.74 -36.15
CA TYR A 42 10.58 -5.45 -36.94
C TYR A 42 11.24 -6.43 -37.90
N GLY A 43 10.60 -7.58 -38.11
CA GLY A 43 11.10 -8.68 -38.92
C GLY A 43 11.09 -8.40 -40.42
N GLN A 44 12.02 -9.05 -41.13
CA GLN A 44 11.89 -9.33 -42.55
C GLN A 44 12.63 -10.63 -42.92
N TYR A 45 11.98 -11.40 -43.78
CA TYR A 45 12.37 -12.71 -44.30
C TYR A 45 13.65 -12.70 -45.14
N GLY A 46 14.41 -13.80 -45.15
CA GLY A 46 15.22 -14.18 -46.31
C GLY A 46 16.52 -14.98 -46.06
N HIS A 47 16.48 -16.25 -46.46
CA HIS A 47 17.56 -17.10 -46.99
C HIS A 47 18.65 -17.74 -46.10
N GLN A 48 18.57 -19.09 -46.10
CA GLN A 48 19.65 -20.09 -45.98
C GLN A 48 20.96 -19.72 -46.69
N VAL A 49 22.11 -19.91 -46.03
CA VAL A 49 23.29 -20.62 -46.57
C VAL A 49 24.05 -21.31 -45.42
N GLN A 50 24.54 -22.52 -45.71
CA GLN A 50 25.28 -23.48 -44.87
C GLN A 50 26.82 -23.26 -44.99
N TYR A 51 27.61 -24.05 -44.23
CA TYR A 51 29.08 -24.13 -44.09
C TYR A 51 29.66 -23.26 -42.95
N GLY A 52 30.57 -23.72 -42.08
CA GLY A 52 31.29 -24.99 -41.95
C GLY A 52 32.58 -24.76 -41.13
N GLN A 53 32.92 -25.74 -40.29
CA GLN A 53 34.25 -26.09 -39.76
C GLN A 53 34.99 -25.18 -38.73
N GLN A 54 35.05 -25.75 -37.51
CA GLN A 54 36.25 -26.05 -36.71
C GLN A 54 37.61 -25.46 -37.18
N HIS A 55 38.32 -24.84 -36.23
CA HIS A 55 39.74 -25.14 -36.02
C HIS A 55 40.14 -24.93 -34.55
N ASP A 56 40.65 -26.02 -33.97
CA ASP A 56 41.52 -26.07 -32.80
C ASP A 56 42.74 -25.15 -32.96
N ARG A 57 43.14 -24.47 -31.87
CA ARG A 57 44.56 -24.42 -31.50
C ARG A 57 44.79 -24.10 -30.02
N THR A 58 45.25 -25.13 -29.34
CA THR A 58 45.94 -25.18 -28.06
C THR A 58 47.28 -24.44 -28.10
N GLN A 59 47.67 -23.84 -26.96
CA GLN A 59 48.97 -23.97 -26.25
C GLN A 59 49.61 -22.67 -25.73
N TYR A 60 49.98 -22.74 -24.44
CA TYR A 60 51.11 -22.15 -23.66
C TYR A 60 51.49 -20.66 -23.89
N GLY A 61 51.79 -19.86 -22.88
CA GLY A 61 52.05 -20.07 -21.46
C GLY A 61 52.77 -18.84 -20.87
N GLN A 62 53.11 -18.95 -19.59
CA GLN A 62 54.04 -18.15 -18.79
C GLN A 62 53.56 -16.87 -18.09
N GLN A 63 53.55 -17.03 -16.76
CA GLN A 63 53.59 -16.04 -15.70
C GLN A 63 54.85 -15.17 -15.78
N GLN A 64 54.76 -13.90 -15.40
CA GLN A 64 55.84 -13.19 -14.72
C GLN A 64 55.27 -12.19 -13.71
N GLN A 65 55.60 -12.44 -12.44
CA GLN A 65 55.49 -11.53 -11.30
C GLN A 65 56.47 -10.37 -11.44
N TYR A 66 56.05 -9.14 -11.15
CA TYR A 66 56.96 -8.11 -10.62
C TYR A 66 56.34 -7.36 -9.44
N HIS A 67 57.19 -7.18 -8.43
CA HIS A 67 56.95 -6.58 -7.12
C HIS A 67 56.80 -5.05 -7.17
N GLN A 68 56.16 -4.54 -6.11
CA GLN A 68 55.85 -3.14 -5.81
C GLN A 68 57.08 -2.28 -5.45
N GLN A 69 56.99 -0.95 -5.60
CA GLN A 69 56.96 0.03 -4.48
C GLN A 69 56.81 1.50 -4.93
N PRO A 70 56.42 2.44 -4.01
CA PRO A 70 55.56 3.58 -4.30
C PRO A 70 56.26 4.96 -4.31
N TYR A 71 55.63 5.95 -4.94
CA TYR A 71 56.00 7.37 -4.84
C TYR A 71 54.81 8.22 -4.38
N GLN A 72 54.99 8.99 -3.29
CA GLN A 72 54.11 10.08 -2.86
C GLN A 72 54.52 11.40 -3.56
N PRO A 73 53.57 12.32 -3.79
CA PRO A 73 53.90 13.73 -3.55
C PRO A 73 52.85 14.53 -2.77
N GLN A 74 53.34 15.65 -2.26
CA GLN A 74 52.84 16.51 -1.19
C GLN A 74 51.64 17.42 -1.53
N HIS A 75 50.97 17.83 -0.45
CA HIS A 75 49.95 18.86 -0.35
C HIS A 75 50.41 20.27 -0.81
N GLN A 76 49.54 20.98 -1.53
CA GLN A 76 49.39 22.44 -1.44
C GLN A 76 47.91 22.84 -1.50
N GLN A 77 47.55 23.83 -0.68
CA GLN A 77 46.19 24.35 -0.47
C GLN A 77 45.76 25.37 -1.56
N PRO A 78 44.44 25.62 -1.71
CA PRO A 78 43.88 26.36 -2.85
C PRO A 78 43.64 27.86 -2.57
N PRO A 79 43.48 28.70 -3.62
CA PRO A 79 42.79 29.99 -3.50
C PRO A 79 41.35 29.96 -4.06
N THR A 80 40.47 30.71 -3.40
CA THR A 80 39.06 31.00 -3.74
C THR A 80 38.89 32.15 -4.75
N PRO A 81 37.69 32.32 -5.36
CA PRO A 81 37.54 32.80 -6.74
C PRO A 81 37.09 34.27 -6.87
N SER A 82 37.24 34.82 -8.09
CA SER A 82 36.59 36.07 -8.49
C SER A 82 35.90 35.96 -9.85
N ALA A 83 34.60 36.25 -9.83
CA ALA A 83 33.69 36.88 -10.79
C ALA A 83 33.74 36.64 -12.34
N ALA A 84 32.54 36.29 -12.84
CA ALA A 84 31.81 36.84 -14.01
C ALA A 84 32.15 36.42 -15.47
N SER A 85 31.19 35.65 -16.05
CA SER A 85 30.54 35.59 -17.38
C SER A 85 31.07 36.41 -18.59
N PRO A 86 30.72 36.11 -19.89
CA PRO A 86 29.59 35.29 -20.39
C PRO A 86 29.92 34.33 -21.57
N SER A 87 28.94 33.52 -22.00
CA SER A 87 29.01 32.72 -23.25
C SER A 87 27.67 32.76 -24.03
N PRO A 88 27.70 32.52 -25.37
CA PRO A 88 26.64 32.89 -26.32
C PRO A 88 25.60 31.77 -26.59
N PRO A 89 24.53 32.05 -27.38
CA PRO A 89 23.30 31.27 -27.38
C PRO A 89 23.29 30.16 -28.46
N TRP A 90 22.64 29.03 -28.16
CA TRP A 90 22.17 28.08 -29.18
C TRP A 90 20.70 27.72 -28.97
N GLN A 91 19.99 27.73 -30.10
CA GLN A 91 18.55 27.63 -30.27
C GLN A 91 18.04 26.20 -30.02
N GLN A 92 16.99 26.07 -29.21
CA GLN A 92 16.21 24.84 -29.07
C GLN A 92 15.05 24.83 -30.08
N GLN A 93 15.01 23.78 -30.91
CA GLN A 93 13.81 23.35 -31.63
C GLN A 93 12.74 22.91 -30.62
N GLN A 94 11.61 23.63 -30.61
CA GLN A 94 10.42 23.29 -29.81
C GLN A 94 9.72 22.05 -30.38
N GLN A 95 9.59 21.01 -29.56
CA GLN A 95 8.52 20.02 -29.72
C GLN A 95 7.27 20.54 -28.98
N GLN A 96 6.15 20.62 -29.69
CA GLN A 96 4.87 21.12 -29.17
C GLN A 96 4.25 20.16 -28.14
N PRO A 97 3.74 20.64 -26.99
CA PRO A 97 2.91 19.85 -26.07
C PRO A 97 1.52 19.58 -26.64
N GLN A 98 1.01 18.36 -26.46
CA GLN A 98 -0.38 17.99 -26.78
C GLN A 98 -1.37 18.89 -26.01
N SER A 99 -2.27 19.52 -26.76
CA SER A 99 -3.34 20.38 -26.24
C SER A 99 -4.49 19.54 -25.65
N TRP A 100 -4.76 19.73 -24.37
CA TRP A 100 -5.97 19.22 -23.70
C TRP A 100 -7.20 20.07 -24.06
N PRO A 101 -8.43 19.52 -23.97
CA PRO A 101 -9.66 20.26 -24.25
C PRO A 101 -9.73 21.55 -23.42
N GLN A 102 -9.95 22.69 -24.09
CA GLN A 102 -10.14 23.98 -23.43
C GLN A 102 -11.54 24.04 -22.81
N TYR A 103 -11.60 24.42 -21.53
CA TYR A 103 -12.85 24.70 -20.83
C TYR A 103 -13.10 26.21 -20.75
N PRO A 104 -14.36 26.68 -20.68
CA PRO A 104 -14.69 28.10 -20.66
C PRO A 104 -14.16 28.79 -19.39
N SER A 105 -13.35 29.83 -19.58
CA SER A 105 -12.82 30.68 -18.51
C SER A 105 -13.83 31.76 -18.12
N HIS A 106 -14.21 31.84 -16.84
CA HIS A 106 -14.88 33.02 -16.28
C HIS A 106 -13.85 33.98 -15.65
N PRO A 107 -14.04 35.31 -15.76
CA PRO A 107 -13.04 36.29 -15.30
C PRO A 107 -13.05 36.45 -13.77
N ALA A 108 -11.84 36.52 -13.19
CA ALA A 108 -11.61 36.78 -11.78
C ALA A 108 -11.84 38.26 -11.42
N PRO A 109 -12.40 38.60 -10.24
CA PRO A 109 -12.35 39.96 -9.72
C PRO A 109 -10.99 40.24 -9.08
N SER A 110 -10.43 41.40 -9.42
CA SER A 110 -9.25 42.02 -8.82
C SER A 110 -9.51 42.40 -7.36
N SER A 111 -8.57 42.08 -6.46
CA SER A 111 -8.58 42.63 -5.09
C SER A 111 -7.15 42.95 -4.65
N GLU A 112 -7.00 44.17 -4.16
CA GLU A 112 -5.76 44.85 -3.79
C GLU A 112 -5.07 44.19 -2.59
N VAL A 113 -3.74 44.09 -2.68
CA VAL A 113 -2.86 43.53 -1.66
C VAL A 113 -2.61 44.56 -0.57
N HIS A 114 -3.14 44.33 0.63
CA HIS A 114 -2.67 45.01 1.85
C HIS A 114 -1.78 44.05 2.64
N SER A 115 -0.47 44.32 2.60
CA SER A 115 0.55 43.64 3.39
C SER A 115 0.38 43.94 4.87
N ARG A 116 0.07 42.92 5.69
CA ARG A 116 0.29 42.96 7.15
C ARG A 116 1.10 41.76 7.59
N THR A 117 2.24 42.05 8.21
CA THR A 117 3.15 41.12 8.85
C THR A 117 2.47 40.44 10.04
N PRO A 118 2.48 39.10 10.19
CA PRO A 118 1.91 38.45 11.35
C PRO A 118 2.92 38.40 12.52
N SER A 119 2.56 39.06 13.62
CA SER A 119 3.18 38.83 14.93
C SER A 119 2.79 37.46 15.46
N ILE A 120 3.79 36.67 15.85
CA ILE A 120 3.62 35.37 16.50
C ILE A 120 3.23 35.61 17.96
N THR A 121 1.95 35.49 18.27
CA THR A 121 1.46 35.29 19.63
C THR A 121 0.80 33.91 19.69
N ALA A 122 1.34 33.04 20.54
CA ALA A 122 0.81 31.70 20.77
C ALA A 122 -0.63 31.80 21.28
N GLN A 123 -1.60 31.50 20.42
CA GLN A 123 -2.99 31.37 20.83
C GLN A 123 -3.19 30.06 21.62
N PRO A 124 -4.02 30.08 22.68
CA PRO A 124 -4.47 28.86 23.34
C PRO A 124 -5.17 27.93 22.35
N PRO A 125 -5.14 26.60 22.54
CA PRO A 125 -5.83 25.67 21.67
C PRO A 125 -7.33 26.04 21.60
N PRO A 126 -7.94 26.03 20.40
CA PRO A 126 -9.36 26.30 20.26
C PRO A 126 -10.17 25.32 21.12
N PRO A 127 -11.32 25.76 21.68
CA PRO A 127 -12.16 24.89 22.49
C PRO A 127 -12.57 23.65 21.68
N PRO A 128 -12.62 22.46 22.31
CA PRO A 128 -12.96 21.22 21.62
C PRO A 128 -14.37 21.36 21.02
N ARG A 129 -14.44 21.34 19.68
CA ARG A 129 -15.68 21.21 18.94
C ARG A 129 -16.37 19.91 19.42
N PRO A 130 -17.69 19.88 19.64
CA PRO A 130 -18.38 18.73 20.24
C PRO A 130 -18.01 17.44 19.49
N SER A 131 -17.56 16.45 20.26
CA SER A 131 -17.16 15.15 19.74
C SER A 131 -18.33 14.52 19.00
N ARG A 132 -18.13 14.15 17.72
CA ARG A 132 -19.13 13.45 16.89
C ARG A 132 -19.23 11.97 17.23
N THR A 133 -18.82 11.55 18.44
CA THR A 133 -18.86 10.14 18.82
C THR A 133 -20.30 9.65 18.78
N PRO A 134 -20.64 8.67 17.93
CA PRO A 134 -21.98 8.10 17.92
C PRO A 134 -22.32 7.57 19.30
N GLU A 135 -23.57 7.76 19.74
CA GLU A 135 -24.02 7.14 20.98
C GLU A 135 -23.91 5.61 20.87
N PRO A 136 -23.46 4.92 21.93
CA PRO A 136 -23.39 3.47 21.93
C PRO A 136 -24.78 2.87 21.62
N PRO A 137 -24.86 1.87 20.71
CA PRO A 137 -26.12 1.21 20.41
C PRO A 137 -26.72 0.57 21.67
N GLN A 138 -28.00 0.82 21.90
CA GLN A 138 -28.75 0.24 23.02
C GLN A 138 -29.38 -1.10 22.63
N PRO A 139 -29.55 -2.04 23.57
CA PRO A 139 -30.31 -3.27 23.32
C PRO A 139 -31.73 -2.96 22.83
N HIS A 140 -32.20 -3.71 21.84
CA HIS A 140 -33.53 -3.57 21.26
C HIS A 140 -34.49 -4.64 21.82
N PRO A 141 -35.82 -4.40 21.88
CA PRO A 141 -36.81 -5.39 22.36
C PRO A 141 -36.77 -6.76 21.67
N SER A 142 -36.18 -6.84 20.48
CA SER A 142 -35.90 -8.11 19.78
C SER A 142 -34.83 -8.98 20.45
N GLY A 143 -34.20 -8.51 21.53
CA GLY A 143 -33.05 -9.17 22.16
C GLY A 143 -31.75 -9.07 21.36
N LEU A 144 -31.71 -8.18 20.35
CA LEU A 144 -30.53 -7.88 19.55
C LEU A 144 -29.91 -6.56 20.01
N LYS A 145 -28.57 -6.46 19.93
CA LYS A 145 -27.87 -5.19 20.00
C LYS A 145 -27.53 -4.74 18.56
N PRO A 146 -28.13 -3.65 18.04
CA PRO A 146 -27.79 -3.17 16.72
C PRO A 146 -26.34 -2.66 16.67
N LEU A 147 -25.78 -2.63 15.47
CA LEU A 147 -24.59 -1.83 15.19
C LEU A 147 -24.98 -0.36 15.05
N THR A 148 -24.03 0.57 15.18
CA THR A 148 -24.29 2.01 14.94
C THR A 148 -24.72 2.28 13.50
N GLU A 149 -24.31 1.44 12.55
CA GLU A 149 -24.74 1.46 11.15
C GLU A 149 -24.69 0.06 10.52
N CYS A 150 -25.27 -0.07 9.32
CA CYS A 150 -25.24 -1.33 8.57
C CYS A 150 -23.78 -1.74 8.26
N LEU A 151 -23.48 -3.03 8.50
CA LEU A 151 -22.19 -3.62 8.18
C LEU A 151 -22.15 -4.00 6.69
N VAL A 152 -21.96 -3.03 5.78
CA VAL A 152 -21.98 -3.30 4.32
C VAL A 152 -20.69 -3.96 3.83
N ASP A 153 -19.68 -4.02 4.68
CA ASP A 153 -18.36 -4.53 4.35
C ASP A 153 -18.07 -5.83 5.09
N PRO A 154 -17.33 -6.77 4.45
CA PRO A 154 -16.97 -8.02 5.11
C PRO A 154 -16.10 -7.78 6.34
N ALA A 155 -16.57 -8.26 7.50
CA ALA A 155 -15.84 -8.21 8.76
C ALA A 155 -16.02 -9.52 9.54
N ALA A 156 -14.98 -9.92 10.28
CA ALA A 156 -14.92 -11.14 11.07
C ALA A 156 -15.33 -10.90 12.54
N TYR A 157 -16.38 -10.10 12.75
CA TYR A 157 -16.85 -9.71 14.07
C TYR A 157 -17.74 -10.79 14.69
N ASP A 158 -17.67 -10.92 16.01
CA ASP A 158 -18.55 -11.80 16.77
C ASP A 158 -19.91 -11.11 16.95
N LEU A 159 -20.90 -11.49 16.14
CA LEU A 159 -22.17 -10.80 16.03
C LEU A 159 -23.34 -11.76 15.85
N ASP A 160 -24.52 -11.27 16.23
CA ASP A 160 -25.79 -11.82 15.80
C ASP A 160 -26.08 -11.46 14.34
N TRP A 161 -26.42 -12.48 13.57
CA TRP A 161 -26.84 -12.39 12.19
C TRP A 161 -28.26 -12.95 12.03
N LEU A 162 -29.03 -12.32 11.15
CA LEU A 162 -30.34 -12.78 10.74
C LEU A 162 -30.26 -13.35 9.33
N TYR A 163 -31.10 -14.33 9.01
CA TYR A 163 -31.16 -14.95 7.70
C TYR A 163 -32.56 -15.51 7.43
N HIS A 164 -32.91 -15.68 6.16
CA HIS A 164 -34.13 -16.41 5.78
C HIS A 164 -33.82 -17.92 5.76
N PRO A 165 -34.65 -18.80 6.35
CA PRO A 165 -34.38 -20.25 6.41
C PRO A 165 -34.11 -20.91 5.05
N ASP A 166 -34.77 -20.45 3.98
CA ASP A 166 -34.52 -20.97 2.62
C ASP A 166 -33.17 -20.55 2.02
N VAL A 167 -32.51 -19.54 2.61
CA VAL A 167 -31.21 -19.03 2.14
C VAL A 167 -30.29 -18.69 3.32
N PRO A 168 -29.82 -19.69 4.10
CA PRO A 168 -29.07 -19.45 5.34
C PRO A 168 -27.75 -18.68 5.16
N SER A 169 -27.14 -18.77 3.99
CA SER A 169 -25.92 -18.02 3.65
C SER A 169 -26.18 -16.53 3.37
N PHE A 170 -27.45 -16.13 3.14
CA PHE A 170 -27.82 -14.73 2.97
C PHE A 170 -27.98 -14.04 4.34
N VAL A 171 -26.89 -13.49 4.86
CA VAL A 171 -26.86 -12.89 6.20
C VAL A 171 -27.20 -11.40 6.22
N ILE A 172 -27.91 -10.99 7.26
CA ILE A 172 -28.45 -9.65 7.52
C ILE A 172 -27.95 -9.21 8.90
N CYS A 173 -27.32 -8.04 9.00
CA CYS A 173 -26.86 -7.55 10.30
C CYS A 173 -28.04 -7.08 11.16
N ALA A 174 -27.91 -7.15 12.49
CA ALA A 174 -28.91 -6.69 13.44
C ALA A 174 -29.44 -5.28 13.17
N ARG A 175 -28.59 -4.36 12.68
CA ARG A 175 -29.00 -2.99 12.34
C ARG A 175 -30.04 -2.94 11.22
N CYS A 176 -29.83 -3.63 10.10
CA CYS A 176 -30.79 -3.68 9.00
C CYS A 176 -32.07 -4.43 9.38
N TYR A 177 -31.96 -5.49 10.19
CA TYR A 177 -33.14 -6.19 10.68
C TYR A 177 -34.02 -5.27 11.53
N ILE A 178 -33.44 -4.56 12.50
CA ILE A 178 -34.18 -3.63 13.36
C ILE A 178 -34.78 -2.48 12.53
N ASP A 179 -33.97 -1.83 11.70
CA ASP A 179 -34.41 -0.63 10.98
C ASP A 179 -35.45 -0.90 9.87
N HIS A 180 -35.47 -2.11 9.29
CA HIS A 180 -36.25 -2.37 8.09
C HIS A 180 -37.22 -3.57 8.20
N ILE A 181 -36.90 -4.58 9.00
CA ILE A 181 -37.62 -5.86 9.01
C ILE A 181 -38.50 -6.00 10.25
N TYR A 182 -38.01 -5.60 11.42
CA TYR A 182 -38.64 -5.90 12.70
C TYR A 182 -40.09 -5.40 12.76
N ASP A 183 -40.38 -4.17 12.35
CA ASP A 183 -41.75 -3.62 12.41
C ASP A 183 -42.66 -4.01 11.23
N THR A 184 -42.31 -5.05 10.48
CA THR A 184 -43.09 -5.53 9.33
C THR A 184 -43.74 -6.89 9.60
N GLN A 185 -44.68 -7.27 8.74
CA GLN A 185 -45.33 -8.59 8.75
C GLN A 185 -44.37 -9.77 8.51
N PHE A 186 -43.15 -9.51 8.06
CA PHE A 186 -42.15 -10.55 7.79
C PHE A 186 -41.17 -10.77 8.94
N ARG A 187 -41.33 -10.08 10.08
CA ARG A 187 -40.46 -10.21 11.26
C ARG A 187 -40.10 -11.67 11.57
N ASP A 188 -41.11 -12.52 11.67
CA ASP A 188 -40.97 -13.90 12.12
C ASP A 188 -40.54 -14.86 10.99
N THR A 189 -40.31 -14.36 9.78
CA THR A 189 -39.78 -15.15 8.65
C THR A 189 -38.26 -15.29 8.68
N PHE A 190 -37.57 -14.50 9.50
CA PHE A 190 -36.11 -14.52 9.62
C PHE A 190 -35.67 -15.22 10.91
N ALA A 191 -34.70 -16.13 10.79
CA ALA A 191 -34.07 -16.80 11.90
C ALA A 191 -32.79 -16.07 12.34
N ARG A 192 -32.37 -16.29 13.59
CA ARG A 192 -31.16 -15.73 14.21
C ARG A 192 -30.08 -16.79 14.34
N THR A 193 -28.83 -16.39 14.13
CA THR A 193 -27.64 -17.18 14.48
C THR A 193 -26.55 -16.28 15.04
N PHE A 194 -25.72 -16.81 15.94
CA PHE A 194 -24.52 -16.13 16.42
C PHE A 194 -23.30 -16.73 15.72
N HIS A 195 -22.43 -15.89 15.16
CA HIS A 195 -21.19 -16.33 14.53
C HIS A 195 -19.99 -15.80 15.29
N ASN A 196 -19.08 -16.70 15.66
CA ASN A 196 -17.80 -16.42 16.31
C ASN A 196 -16.62 -17.16 15.63
N ASP A 197 -16.84 -17.66 14.41
CA ASP A 197 -15.89 -18.48 13.64
C ASP A 197 -14.80 -17.67 12.93
N LYS A 198 -14.74 -16.36 13.18
CA LYS A 198 -13.81 -15.40 12.57
C LYS A 198 -13.84 -15.38 11.03
N LYS A 199 -14.92 -15.87 10.41
CA LYS A 199 -15.10 -15.76 8.96
C LYS A 199 -15.69 -14.39 8.61
N PRO A 200 -15.12 -13.67 7.62
CA PRO A 200 -15.61 -12.37 7.23
C PRO A 200 -17.03 -12.47 6.65
N ARG A 201 -17.94 -11.64 7.15
CA ARG A 201 -19.33 -11.54 6.70
C ARG A 201 -19.74 -10.08 6.56
N LYS A 202 -20.65 -9.80 5.64
CA LYS A 202 -21.27 -8.49 5.45
C LYS A 202 -22.78 -8.63 5.42
N CYS A 203 -23.50 -7.57 5.73
CA CYS A 203 -24.93 -7.48 5.54
C CYS A 203 -25.26 -7.40 4.05
N MET A 204 -25.90 -8.43 3.51
CA MET A 204 -26.34 -8.44 2.11
C MET A 204 -27.68 -7.73 1.90
N PHE A 205 -28.45 -7.48 2.97
CA PHE A 205 -29.65 -6.67 2.92
C PHE A 205 -29.36 -5.19 2.66
N GLY A 206 -28.17 -4.71 3.03
CA GLY A 206 -27.79 -3.29 2.91
C GLY A 206 -27.61 -2.77 1.49
N THR A 207 -27.73 -3.63 0.46
CA THR A 207 -27.57 -3.28 -0.96
C THR A 207 -28.67 -2.34 -1.43
N GLN A 208 -28.37 -1.56 -2.47
CA GLN A 208 -29.30 -0.56 -2.97
C GLN A 208 -30.57 -1.20 -3.51
N ARG A 209 -30.44 -2.25 -4.33
CA ARG A 209 -31.59 -2.95 -4.90
C ARG A 209 -32.50 -3.57 -3.85
N VAL A 210 -31.96 -4.13 -2.78
CA VAL A 210 -32.80 -4.67 -1.70
C VAL A 210 -33.58 -3.56 -1.01
N LYS A 211 -32.89 -2.48 -0.58
CA LYS A 211 -33.54 -1.41 0.19
C LYS A 211 -34.49 -0.53 -0.62
N ASP A 212 -34.15 -0.26 -1.87
CA ASP A 212 -34.85 0.75 -2.67
C ASP A 212 -35.95 0.12 -3.55
N GLN A 213 -35.94 -1.20 -3.76
CA GLN A 213 -36.87 -1.89 -4.66
C GLN A 213 -37.48 -3.15 -4.02
N LEU A 214 -36.68 -4.20 -3.85
CA LEU A 214 -37.21 -5.53 -3.52
C LEU A 214 -37.90 -5.58 -2.15
N TRP A 215 -37.34 -4.87 -1.15
CA TRP A 215 -37.93 -4.83 0.19
C TRP A 215 -39.21 -3.98 0.27
N PRO A 216 -39.23 -2.72 -0.22
CA PRO A 216 -40.47 -1.94 -0.32
C PRO A 216 -41.59 -2.68 -1.07
N ASP A 217 -41.27 -3.35 -2.18
CA ASP A 217 -42.23 -4.13 -2.95
C ASP A 217 -42.75 -5.34 -2.16
N ALA A 218 -41.88 -6.04 -1.44
CA ALA A 218 -42.28 -7.16 -0.60
C ALA A 218 -43.24 -6.73 0.52
N VAL A 219 -42.92 -5.63 1.22
CA VAL A 219 -43.75 -5.09 2.31
C VAL A 219 -45.10 -4.59 1.80
N SER A 220 -45.12 -3.84 0.70
CA SER A 220 -46.36 -3.29 0.14
C SER A 220 -47.29 -4.35 -0.47
N SER A 221 -46.73 -5.35 -1.16
CA SER A 221 -47.50 -6.45 -1.76
C SER A 221 -47.84 -7.57 -0.77
N GLY A 222 -47.15 -7.62 0.37
CA GLY A 222 -47.18 -8.74 1.30
C GLY A 222 -46.58 -10.04 0.77
N ASN A 223 -45.77 -9.98 -0.28
CA ASN A 223 -45.12 -11.14 -0.89
C ASN A 223 -43.59 -11.03 -0.86
N ILE A 224 -42.94 -11.85 -0.02
CA ILE A 224 -41.46 -11.88 0.11
C ILE A 224 -40.76 -12.74 -0.96
N ALA A 225 -41.49 -13.55 -1.73
CA ALA A 225 -40.89 -14.52 -2.65
C ALA A 225 -39.90 -13.91 -3.66
N PRO A 226 -40.16 -12.74 -4.30
CA PRO A 226 -39.20 -12.13 -5.22
C PRO A 226 -37.86 -11.76 -4.56
N LEU A 227 -37.91 -11.34 -3.29
CA LEU A 227 -36.70 -11.06 -2.52
C LEU A 227 -35.95 -12.35 -2.20
N VAL A 228 -36.64 -13.42 -1.80
CA VAL A 228 -36.02 -14.73 -1.53
C VAL A 228 -35.36 -15.30 -2.80
N GLU A 229 -35.98 -15.16 -3.97
CA GLU A 229 -35.37 -15.56 -5.24
C GLU A 229 -34.11 -14.75 -5.57
N PHE A 230 -34.13 -13.44 -5.32
CA PHE A 230 -32.92 -12.63 -5.40
C PHE A 230 -31.82 -13.11 -4.42
N MET A 231 -32.17 -13.42 -3.17
CA MET A 231 -31.22 -13.93 -2.18
C MET A 231 -30.56 -15.22 -2.66
N LYS A 232 -31.35 -16.19 -3.17
CA LYS A 232 -30.84 -17.45 -3.74
C LYS A 232 -29.87 -17.20 -4.89
N LYS A 233 -30.22 -16.28 -5.80
CA LYS A 233 -29.36 -15.90 -6.93
C LYS A 233 -28.07 -15.21 -6.48
N ARG A 234 -28.14 -14.39 -5.42
CA ARG A 234 -27.03 -13.52 -5.00
C ARG A 234 -25.94 -14.23 -4.21
N VAL A 235 -26.28 -15.23 -3.40
CA VAL A 235 -25.34 -16.00 -2.56
C VAL A 235 -24.16 -16.62 -3.33
N PRO A 236 -24.34 -17.31 -4.47
CA PRO A 236 -23.22 -17.91 -5.20
C PRO A 236 -22.34 -16.87 -5.92
N ILE A 237 -22.77 -15.61 -5.99
CA ILE A 237 -22.01 -14.54 -6.62
C ILE A 237 -21.00 -14.00 -5.61
N GLY A 238 -19.72 -14.02 -5.98
CA GLY A 238 -18.64 -13.52 -5.13
C GLY A 238 -18.79 -12.04 -4.76
N GLU A 239 -17.94 -11.60 -3.84
CA GLU A 239 -17.87 -10.19 -3.45
C GLU A 239 -17.32 -9.30 -4.57
N CYS A 240 -17.69 -8.02 -4.55
CA CYS A 240 -17.08 -7.06 -5.47
C CYS A 240 -15.58 -6.94 -5.16
N PRO A 241 -14.69 -7.10 -6.17
CA PRO A 241 -13.24 -6.97 -5.99
C PRO A 241 -12.81 -5.53 -5.69
N GLN A 242 -13.73 -4.56 -5.79
CA GLN A 242 -13.46 -3.13 -5.62
C GLN A 242 -12.37 -2.67 -6.58
N SER A 243 -11.33 -2.00 -6.07
CA SER A 243 -10.16 -1.54 -6.83
C SER A 243 -9.04 -2.58 -6.93
N VAL A 244 -9.27 -3.83 -6.50
CA VAL A 244 -8.29 -4.91 -6.64
C VAL A 244 -8.34 -5.41 -8.08
N MET A 245 -7.18 -5.42 -8.73
CA MET A 245 -7.00 -6.00 -10.06
C MET A 245 -7.07 -7.53 -9.95
N ILE A 246 -8.08 -8.12 -10.58
CA ILE A 246 -8.24 -9.58 -10.66
C ILE A 246 -8.12 -10.01 -12.12
N GLU A 247 -7.40 -11.11 -12.33
CA GLU A 247 -7.22 -11.73 -13.64
C GLU A 247 -8.36 -12.70 -13.93
N GLY A 248 -8.88 -12.68 -15.15
CA GLY A 248 -9.98 -13.55 -15.53
C GLY A 248 -11.33 -13.13 -14.93
N GLY A 249 -12.40 -13.80 -15.37
CA GLY A 249 -13.73 -13.70 -14.79
C GLY A 249 -14.78 -13.05 -15.70
N ASN A 250 -16.02 -13.07 -15.20
CA ASN A 250 -17.18 -12.55 -15.89
C ASN A 250 -17.46 -11.11 -15.45
N TRP A 251 -17.44 -10.21 -16.42
CA TRP A 251 -17.59 -8.77 -16.24
C TRP A 251 -18.73 -8.24 -17.08
N TYR A 252 -19.46 -7.28 -16.54
CA TYR A 252 -20.45 -6.53 -17.28
C TYR A 252 -19.78 -5.29 -17.89
N ILE A 253 -19.87 -5.18 -19.21
CA ILE A 253 -19.27 -4.10 -19.99
C ILE A 253 -20.30 -3.47 -20.93
N THR A 254 -19.97 -2.32 -21.50
CA THR A 254 -20.74 -1.70 -22.58
C THR A 254 -19.79 -1.13 -23.63
N ASP A 255 -20.12 -1.32 -24.91
CA ASP A 255 -19.34 -0.75 -26.01
C ASP A 255 -19.50 0.79 -26.08
N GLU A 256 -20.55 1.32 -25.45
CA GLU A 256 -20.83 2.76 -25.39
C GLU A 256 -19.86 3.51 -24.48
N ILE A 257 -19.21 2.82 -23.52
CA ILE A 257 -18.23 3.37 -22.59
C ILE A 257 -16.98 2.48 -22.60
N PRO A 258 -16.08 2.63 -23.60
CA PRO A 258 -14.90 1.79 -23.70
C PRO A 258 -14.04 1.85 -22.42
N GLY A 259 -13.69 0.67 -21.91
CA GLY A 259 -12.84 0.52 -20.72
C GLY A 259 -13.59 0.39 -19.39
N ILE A 260 -14.92 0.60 -19.35
CA ILE A 260 -15.68 0.36 -18.12
C ILE A 260 -15.82 -1.14 -17.85
N THR A 261 -15.64 -1.52 -16.60
CA THR A 261 -15.84 -2.90 -16.13
C THR A 261 -16.61 -2.92 -14.82
N MET A 262 -17.69 -3.70 -14.80
CA MET A 262 -18.56 -3.87 -13.63
C MET A 262 -18.59 -5.34 -13.24
N CYS A 263 -18.29 -5.66 -11.97
CA CYS A 263 -18.38 -7.04 -11.50
C CYS A 263 -19.84 -7.50 -11.41
N GLN A 264 -20.06 -8.82 -11.46
CA GLN A 264 -21.40 -9.40 -11.37
C GLN A 264 -22.14 -9.00 -10.08
N ALA A 265 -21.45 -8.90 -8.94
CA ALA A 265 -22.03 -8.42 -7.69
C ALA A 265 -22.66 -7.02 -7.83
N CYS A 266 -21.89 -6.05 -8.34
CA CYS A 266 -22.38 -4.68 -8.48
C CYS A 266 -23.46 -4.55 -9.57
N TYR A 267 -23.39 -5.37 -10.61
CA TYR A 267 -24.47 -5.45 -11.59
C TYR A 267 -25.78 -5.90 -10.92
N GLU A 268 -25.77 -7.01 -10.18
CA GLU A 268 -26.98 -7.53 -9.54
C GLU A 268 -27.49 -6.66 -8.38
N ASP A 269 -26.57 -6.09 -7.57
CA ASP A 269 -26.88 -5.34 -6.34
C ASP A 269 -27.34 -3.90 -6.60
N ALA A 270 -27.02 -3.34 -7.76
CA ALA A 270 -27.28 -1.93 -8.07
C ALA A 270 -27.80 -1.69 -9.50
N LEU A 271 -27.13 -2.17 -10.55
CA LEU A 271 -27.49 -1.82 -11.94
C LEU A 271 -28.75 -2.50 -12.46
N MET A 272 -28.88 -3.81 -12.24
CA MET A 272 -29.88 -4.65 -12.91
C MET A 272 -31.31 -4.22 -12.60
N GLY A 273 -31.55 -3.65 -11.41
CA GLY A 273 -32.84 -3.10 -11.03
C GLY A 273 -33.19 -1.75 -11.67
N THR A 274 -32.32 -1.19 -12.52
CA THR A 274 -32.50 0.13 -13.14
C THR A 274 -32.53 0.00 -14.66
N SER A 275 -33.01 1.04 -15.34
CA SER A 275 -32.95 1.12 -16.81
C SER A 275 -31.52 1.00 -17.36
N PHE A 276 -30.49 1.34 -16.58
CA PHE A 276 -29.10 1.23 -17.03
C PHE A 276 -28.65 -0.22 -17.19
N GLY A 277 -29.33 -1.19 -16.58
CA GLY A 277 -28.98 -2.61 -16.65
C GLY A 277 -28.98 -3.18 -18.07
N GLU A 278 -29.78 -2.62 -18.99
CA GLU A 278 -29.92 -3.08 -20.37
C GLU A 278 -28.74 -2.71 -21.28
N HIS A 279 -27.98 -1.66 -20.91
CA HIS A 279 -26.82 -1.22 -21.66
C HIS A 279 -25.57 -2.08 -21.42
N PHE A 280 -25.59 -2.93 -20.38
CA PHE A 280 -24.45 -3.76 -20.01
C PHE A 280 -24.64 -5.21 -20.46
N LYS A 281 -23.58 -5.79 -21.00
CA LYS A 281 -23.53 -7.19 -21.44
C LYS A 281 -22.43 -7.94 -20.69
N LEU A 282 -22.71 -9.19 -20.38
CA LEU A 282 -21.74 -10.09 -19.76
C LEU A 282 -20.66 -10.46 -20.79
N LYS A 283 -19.39 -10.33 -20.39
CA LYS A 283 -18.22 -10.74 -21.16
C LYS A 283 -17.18 -11.34 -20.24
N THR A 284 -16.57 -12.44 -20.66
CA THR A 284 -15.39 -12.98 -20.00
C THR A 284 -14.16 -12.19 -20.44
N ILE A 285 -13.45 -11.60 -19.49
CA ILE A 285 -12.21 -10.85 -19.75
C ILE A 285 -11.06 -11.64 -19.15
N ALA A 286 -10.07 -11.98 -19.98
CA ALA A 286 -8.89 -12.73 -19.54
C ALA A 286 -7.86 -11.86 -18.82
N THR A 287 -7.77 -10.58 -19.20
CA THR A 287 -6.82 -9.62 -18.62
C THR A 287 -7.24 -9.15 -17.23
N GLN A 288 -6.32 -8.51 -16.52
CA GLN A 288 -6.61 -7.93 -15.21
C GLN A 288 -7.57 -6.74 -15.30
N CYS A 289 -8.64 -6.77 -14.49
CA CYS A 289 -9.62 -5.68 -14.35
C CYS A 289 -9.99 -5.47 -12.89
N TYR A 290 -10.54 -4.30 -12.56
CA TYR A 290 -11.14 -3.97 -11.26
C TYR A 290 -12.56 -3.45 -11.46
N CYS A 291 -13.39 -3.38 -10.42
CA CYS A 291 -14.77 -2.93 -10.58
C CYS A 291 -14.88 -1.40 -10.52
N ASP A 292 -15.30 -0.75 -11.61
CA ASP A 292 -15.39 0.70 -11.70
C ASP A 292 -16.43 1.32 -10.76
N SER A 293 -17.43 0.56 -10.27
CA SER A 293 -18.32 1.03 -9.19
C SER A 293 -17.60 1.29 -7.85
N SER A 294 -16.35 0.88 -7.71
CA SER A 294 -15.53 1.22 -6.54
C SER A 294 -15.07 2.68 -6.56
N THR A 295 -15.12 3.32 -7.73
CA THR A 295 -14.85 4.74 -7.91
C THR A 295 -16.04 5.57 -7.43
N TRP A 296 -15.80 6.46 -6.46
CA TRP A 296 -16.87 7.26 -5.83
C TRP A 296 -17.60 8.17 -6.81
N TYR A 297 -16.89 8.77 -7.78
CA TYR A 297 -17.53 9.59 -8.80
C TYR A 297 -18.51 8.77 -9.66
N ILE A 298 -18.09 7.60 -10.13
CA ILE A 298 -18.93 6.69 -10.93
C ILE A 298 -20.17 6.25 -10.13
N LYS A 299 -19.99 5.97 -8.83
CA LYS A 299 -21.10 5.64 -7.95
C LYS A 299 -22.11 6.79 -7.78
N ARG A 300 -21.62 8.03 -7.65
CA ARG A 300 -22.51 9.22 -7.57
C ARG A 300 -23.24 9.47 -8.88
N LEU A 301 -22.55 9.40 -10.01
CA LEU A 301 -23.17 9.48 -11.33
C LEU A 301 -24.30 8.46 -11.48
N PHE A 302 -24.07 7.22 -11.02
CA PHE A 302 -25.12 6.22 -11.00
C PHE A 302 -26.30 6.63 -10.10
N GLU A 303 -26.04 7.03 -8.85
CA GLU A 303 -27.10 7.45 -7.91
C GLU A 303 -27.93 8.64 -8.40
N ASP A 304 -27.31 9.58 -9.12
CA ASP A 304 -27.93 10.81 -9.61
C ASP A 304 -28.69 10.61 -10.93
N HIS A 305 -28.11 9.84 -11.87
CA HIS A 305 -28.66 9.72 -13.23
C HIS A 305 -29.53 8.48 -13.45
N ALA A 306 -29.37 7.41 -12.67
CA ALA A 306 -30.21 6.21 -12.83
C ALA A 306 -31.69 6.49 -12.51
N LYS A 307 -31.97 7.37 -11.53
CA LYS A 307 -33.35 7.74 -11.14
C LYS A 307 -34.10 8.53 -12.21
N THR A 308 -33.35 9.30 -13.02
CA THR A 308 -33.89 10.14 -14.09
C THR A 308 -33.75 9.51 -15.47
N ASN A 309 -33.26 8.26 -15.54
CA ASN A 309 -32.93 7.55 -16.76
C ASN A 309 -32.03 8.35 -17.72
N ASN A 310 -31.07 9.12 -17.18
CA ASN A 310 -30.18 9.95 -17.99
C ASN A 310 -28.88 9.20 -18.33
N TRP A 311 -28.99 8.22 -19.23
CA TRP A 311 -27.85 7.40 -19.66
C TRP A 311 -26.72 8.23 -20.28
N THR A 312 -27.04 9.23 -21.09
CA THR A 312 -26.04 10.08 -21.76
C THR A 312 -25.12 10.76 -20.76
N ALA A 313 -25.68 11.45 -19.75
CA ALA A 313 -24.88 12.14 -18.72
C ALA A 313 -24.02 11.16 -17.89
N PHE A 314 -24.58 9.98 -17.55
CA PHE A 314 -23.82 8.92 -16.90
C PHE A 314 -22.63 8.49 -17.77
N SER A 315 -22.86 8.20 -19.05
CA SER A 315 -21.84 7.70 -19.98
C SER A 315 -20.70 8.71 -20.19
N GLU A 316 -21.01 9.99 -20.33
CA GLU A 316 -20.03 11.07 -20.51
C GLU A 316 -19.18 11.30 -19.26
N GLY A 317 -19.82 11.28 -18.09
CA GLY A 317 -19.12 11.41 -16.80
C GLY A 317 -18.16 10.23 -16.57
N VAL A 318 -18.59 8.99 -16.84
CA VAL A 318 -17.71 7.82 -16.68
C VAL A 318 -16.54 7.85 -17.66
N LYS A 319 -16.77 8.18 -18.94
CA LYS A 319 -15.71 8.35 -19.94
C LYS A 319 -14.66 9.36 -19.48
N THR A 320 -15.14 10.51 -18.98
CA THR A 320 -14.26 11.55 -18.44
C THR A 320 -13.39 10.99 -17.32
N ARG A 321 -13.99 10.27 -16.36
CA ARG A 321 -13.25 9.77 -15.19
C ARG A 321 -12.25 8.67 -15.52
N ILE A 322 -12.56 7.77 -16.45
CA ILE A 322 -11.65 6.69 -16.88
C ILE A 322 -10.39 7.27 -17.54
N GLN A 323 -10.50 8.40 -18.24
CA GLN A 323 -9.37 9.07 -18.88
C GLN A 323 -8.45 9.83 -17.90
N LEU A 324 -8.86 10.04 -16.64
CA LEU A 324 -8.08 10.75 -15.66
C LEU A 324 -6.97 9.88 -15.04
N PRO A 325 -5.75 10.42 -14.82
CA PRO A 325 -4.67 9.67 -14.19
C PRO A 325 -5.00 9.32 -12.74
N ALA A 326 -4.67 8.09 -12.31
CA ALA A 326 -4.88 7.63 -10.94
C ALA A 326 -4.16 8.52 -9.91
N CYS A 327 -4.73 8.65 -8.71
CA CYS A 327 -4.13 9.44 -7.63
C CYS A 327 -2.72 8.93 -7.26
N PRO A 328 -1.70 9.82 -7.13
CA PRO A 328 -0.34 9.41 -6.72
C PRO A 328 -0.23 9.03 -5.23
N LYS A 329 -1.34 9.09 -4.47
CA LYS A 329 -1.40 8.77 -3.04
C LYS A 329 -0.37 9.58 -2.26
N GLN A 330 0.51 8.91 -1.50
CA GLN A 330 1.55 9.54 -0.69
C GLN A 330 2.84 9.84 -1.46
N ALA A 331 2.97 9.37 -2.70
CA ALA A 331 4.15 9.63 -3.52
C ALA A 331 4.19 11.10 -3.96
N ASN A 332 5.40 11.63 -4.12
CA ASN A 332 5.63 12.89 -4.81
C ASN A 332 5.28 12.71 -6.29
N ALA A 333 4.57 13.67 -6.85
CA ALA A 333 4.30 13.76 -8.28
C ALA A 333 4.64 15.15 -8.78
N LYS A 334 5.09 15.26 -10.03
CA LYS A 334 5.35 16.58 -10.62
C LYS A 334 4.03 17.28 -10.90
N ALA A 335 3.98 18.58 -10.61
CA ALA A 335 2.76 19.36 -10.74
C ALA A 335 2.28 19.52 -12.20
N ASN A 336 3.12 19.24 -13.20
CA ASN A 336 2.79 19.28 -14.63
C ASN A 336 2.27 17.95 -15.22
N GLU A 337 2.44 16.82 -14.53
CA GLU A 337 2.00 15.49 -15.02
C GLU A 337 0.48 15.29 -14.93
N ARG A 338 -0.22 16.13 -14.16
CA ARG A 338 -1.66 16.04 -13.91
C ARG A 338 -2.21 17.36 -13.41
N ALA A 339 -3.52 17.56 -13.53
CA ALA A 339 -4.17 18.71 -12.92
C ALA A 339 -4.27 18.57 -11.38
N TRP A 340 -4.17 19.71 -10.70
CA TRP A 340 -4.24 19.85 -9.25
C TRP A 340 -5.25 20.92 -8.87
N PHE A 341 -5.86 20.75 -7.71
CA PHE A 341 -6.86 21.65 -7.17
C PHE A 341 -6.51 21.98 -5.73
N LYS A 342 -6.57 23.27 -5.37
CA LYS A 342 -6.34 23.76 -4.01
C LYS A 342 -7.62 24.33 -3.42
N SER A 343 -7.76 24.21 -2.11
CA SER A 343 -8.89 24.80 -1.41
C SER A 343 -8.77 26.33 -1.34
N GLN A 344 -9.90 27.02 -1.51
CA GLN A 344 -10.09 28.43 -1.17
C GLN A 344 -10.67 28.60 0.24
N ARG A 345 -11.24 27.54 0.81
CA ARG A 345 -11.67 27.49 2.21
C ARG A 345 -10.47 27.10 3.08
N GLU A 346 -10.32 27.75 4.23
CA GLU A 346 -9.26 27.36 5.18
C GLU A 346 -9.45 25.93 5.69
N PRO A 347 -8.38 25.12 5.79
CA PRO A 347 -6.98 25.45 5.46
C PRO A 347 -6.68 25.55 3.95
N THR A 348 -6.10 26.66 3.49
CA THR A 348 -5.79 26.88 2.05
C THR A 348 -4.64 26.02 1.51
N ALA A 349 -3.86 25.41 2.40
CA ALA A 349 -2.75 24.50 2.06
C ALA A 349 -3.23 23.12 1.53
N ILE A 350 -4.54 22.84 1.59
CA ILE A 350 -5.13 21.60 1.05
C ILE A 350 -4.95 21.58 -0.46
N GLN A 351 -4.29 20.54 -0.96
CA GLN A 351 -4.18 20.26 -2.39
C GLN A 351 -4.56 18.81 -2.71
N VAL A 352 -5.39 18.64 -3.76
CA VAL A 352 -5.84 17.33 -4.25
C VAL A 352 -5.54 17.19 -5.74
N CYS A 353 -5.22 15.97 -6.17
CA CYS A 353 -5.06 15.66 -7.59
C CYS A 353 -6.42 15.59 -8.31
N VAL A 354 -6.43 15.71 -9.64
CA VAL A 354 -7.66 15.68 -10.46
C VAL A 354 -8.54 14.45 -10.22
N ALA A 355 -7.97 13.25 -10.06
CA ALA A 355 -8.77 12.05 -9.76
C ALA A 355 -9.53 12.18 -8.43
N CYS A 356 -8.85 12.61 -7.37
CA CYS A 356 -9.48 12.82 -6.07
C CYS A 356 -10.47 13.99 -6.08
N TYR A 357 -10.20 15.05 -6.85
CA TYR A 357 -11.17 16.13 -7.06
C TYR A 357 -12.48 15.60 -7.64
N TYR A 358 -12.41 14.81 -8.73
CA TYR A 358 -13.59 14.19 -9.32
C TYR A 358 -14.28 13.20 -8.39
N ASP A 359 -13.50 12.33 -7.74
CA ASP A 359 -14.03 11.28 -6.86
C ASP A 359 -14.79 11.86 -5.67
N TYR A 360 -14.32 12.97 -5.10
CA TYR A 360 -14.78 13.43 -3.79
C TYR A 360 -15.46 14.81 -3.77
N PHE A 361 -15.20 15.70 -4.73
CA PHE A 361 -15.64 17.09 -4.64
C PHE A 361 -16.41 17.60 -5.87
N TYR A 362 -16.06 17.16 -7.08
CA TYR A 362 -16.77 17.55 -8.30
C TYR A 362 -18.24 17.10 -8.25
N GLY A 363 -19.18 17.97 -8.60
CA GLY A 363 -20.61 17.70 -8.47
C GLY A 363 -21.10 17.57 -7.02
N THR A 364 -20.37 18.11 -6.04
CA THR A 364 -20.81 18.21 -4.64
C THR A 364 -20.99 19.67 -4.23
N SER A 365 -21.55 19.92 -3.04
CA SER A 365 -21.62 21.27 -2.46
C SER A 365 -20.26 21.94 -2.29
N ASP A 366 -19.17 21.16 -2.22
CA ASP A 366 -17.81 21.67 -2.02
C ASP A 366 -17.05 21.90 -3.33
N GLU A 367 -17.64 21.65 -4.51
CA GLU A 367 -16.95 21.79 -5.80
C GLU A 367 -16.29 23.17 -5.95
N ASN A 368 -17.05 24.23 -5.66
CA ASN A 368 -16.64 25.62 -5.81
C ASN A 368 -15.67 26.08 -4.73
N THR A 369 -15.41 25.26 -3.71
CA THR A 369 -14.38 25.55 -2.71
C THR A 369 -12.98 25.22 -3.20
N PHE A 370 -12.86 24.50 -4.32
CA PHE A 370 -11.59 24.12 -4.92
C PHE A 370 -11.35 24.86 -6.23
N VAL A 371 -10.15 25.42 -6.36
CA VAL A 371 -9.70 26.06 -7.61
C VAL A 371 -8.51 25.34 -8.20
N ARG A 372 -8.48 25.30 -9.53
CA ARG A 372 -7.36 24.70 -10.25
C ARG A 372 -6.08 25.45 -9.94
N VAL A 373 -5.03 24.70 -9.62
CA VAL A 373 -3.69 25.22 -9.45
C VAL A 373 -3.10 25.47 -10.84
N PRO A 374 -2.59 26.67 -11.13
CA PRO A 374 -1.79 26.88 -12.34
C PRO A 374 -0.57 25.96 -12.24
N GLY A 375 -0.41 25.07 -13.21
CA GLY A 375 0.66 24.05 -13.19
C GLY A 375 2.05 24.66 -13.01
N GLY A 376 3.03 23.84 -12.65
CA GLY A 376 4.40 24.29 -12.42
C GLY A 376 5.39 23.15 -12.36
N ASP A 377 6.67 23.49 -12.26
CA ASP A 377 7.77 22.52 -12.15
C ASP A 377 8.19 22.37 -10.67
N PHE A 378 7.29 21.81 -9.87
CA PHE A 378 7.54 21.47 -8.48
C PHE A 378 6.92 20.12 -8.14
N GLU A 379 7.45 19.45 -7.12
CA GLU A 379 6.87 18.22 -6.59
C GLU A 379 5.75 18.55 -5.60
N THR A 380 4.67 17.78 -5.68
CA THR A 380 3.54 17.90 -4.75
C THR A 380 2.92 16.55 -4.45
N ARG A 381 2.05 16.50 -3.44
CA ARG A 381 1.33 15.30 -2.98
C ARG A 381 -0.16 15.58 -2.93
N CYS A 382 -0.95 14.53 -3.11
CA CYS A 382 -2.38 14.60 -2.86
C CYS A 382 -2.63 14.43 -1.37
N VAL A 383 -3.28 15.41 -0.73
CA VAL A 383 -3.57 15.34 0.71
C VAL A 383 -4.45 14.11 1.05
N LEU A 384 -5.33 13.71 0.12
CA LEU A 384 -6.14 12.49 0.21
C LEU A 384 -5.35 11.19 -0.01
N GLY A 385 -4.03 11.25 -0.11
CA GLY A 385 -3.14 10.09 0.09
C GLY A 385 -2.92 9.76 1.57
N GLN A 386 -3.26 10.67 2.49
CA GLN A 386 -3.14 10.47 3.93
C GLN A 386 -4.39 9.79 4.49
N LEU A 387 -4.21 8.73 5.28
CA LEU A 387 -5.31 7.96 5.86
C LEU A 387 -6.27 8.82 6.68
N ASN A 388 -5.71 9.69 7.49
CA ASN A 388 -6.42 10.61 8.36
C ASN A 388 -7.20 11.70 7.63
N LEU A 389 -7.18 11.72 6.29
CA LEU A 389 -8.03 12.59 5.46
C LEU A 389 -8.90 11.80 4.49
N ILE A 390 -8.39 10.74 3.86
CA ILE A 390 -9.22 9.93 2.95
C ILE A 390 -10.36 9.21 3.67
N ILE A 391 -10.13 8.69 4.87
CA ILE A 391 -11.16 8.01 5.67
C ILE A 391 -12.32 8.98 6.01
N PRO A 392 -12.08 10.16 6.61
CA PRO A 392 -13.16 11.11 6.87
C PRO A 392 -13.79 11.68 5.59
N THR A 393 -13.06 11.84 4.48
CA THR A 393 -13.65 12.23 3.18
C THR A 393 -14.64 11.17 2.68
N GLN A 394 -14.28 9.90 2.73
CA GLN A 394 -15.17 8.82 2.32
C GLN A 394 -16.39 8.73 3.24
N GLN A 395 -16.22 8.95 4.55
CA GLN A 395 -17.34 9.02 5.49
C GLN A 395 -18.25 10.24 5.23
N SER A 396 -17.66 11.39 4.90
CA SER A 396 -18.36 12.62 4.50
C SER A 396 -19.33 12.34 3.36
N LEU A 397 -18.87 11.69 2.29
CA LEU A 397 -19.73 11.26 1.19
C LEU A 397 -20.79 10.24 1.64
N ALA A 398 -20.38 9.24 2.43
CA ALA A 398 -21.27 8.16 2.85
C ALA A 398 -22.43 8.65 3.74
N LYS A 399 -22.21 9.71 4.51
CA LYS A 399 -23.19 10.37 5.39
C LYS A 399 -23.84 11.62 4.75
N LYS A 400 -23.36 12.06 3.58
CA LYS A 400 -23.74 13.32 2.93
C LYS A 400 -23.55 14.54 3.84
N ASP A 401 -22.43 14.55 4.57
CA ASP A 401 -22.06 15.60 5.52
C ASP A 401 -20.65 16.13 5.22
N PRO A 402 -20.51 17.26 4.48
CA PRO A 402 -19.21 17.84 4.12
C PRO A 402 -18.39 18.28 5.34
N GLU A 403 -19.03 18.61 6.47
CA GLU A 403 -18.32 19.09 7.65
C GLU A 403 -17.46 18.00 8.31
N ILE A 404 -17.69 16.71 8.01
CA ILE A 404 -16.78 15.63 8.41
C ILE A 404 -15.39 15.85 7.82
N PHE A 405 -15.30 16.15 6.52
CA PHE A 405 -14.04 16.40 5.84
C PHE A 405 -13.37 17.69 6.34
N TRP A 406 -14.13 18.78 6.45
CA TRP A 406 -13.58 20.06 6.90
C TRP A 406 -13.13 20.03 8.35
N THR A 407 -13.85 19.33 9.23
CA THR A 407 -13.42 19.15 10.64
C THR A 407 -12.11 18.36 10.70
N ALA A 408 -11.99 17.27 9.93
CA ALA A 408 -10.75 16.50 9.85
C ALA A 408 -9.59 17.35 9.37
N THR A 409 -9.80 18.13 8.31
CA THR A 409 -8.72 18.89 7.70
C THR A 409 -8.25 20.03 8.59
N ASN A 410 -9.17 20.72 9.27
CA ASN A 410 -8.81 21.72 10.29
C ASN A 410 -8.03 21.11 11.46
N GLY A 411 -8.39 19.91 11.92
CA GLY A 411 -7.69 19.25 13.02
C GLY A 411 -6.30 18.72 12.64
N VAL A 412 -6.14 18.30 11.38
CA VAL A 412 -4.86 17.85 10.84
C VAL A 412 -3.94 19.02 10.46
N ASP A 413 -4.50 20.21 10.23
CA ASP A 413 -3.71 21.40 9.96
C ASP A 413 -2.70 21.68 11.08
N GLY A 414 -1.45 21.94 10.70
CA GLY A 414 -0.33 22.09 11.64
C GLY A 414 0.19 20.78 12.28
N GLN A 415 -0.40 19.62 12.02
CA GLN A 415 0.15 18.32 12.44
C GLN A 415 1.25 17.86 11.46
N PRO A 416 2.32 17.21 11.94
CA PRO A 416 3.27 16.57 11.04
C PRO A 416 2.62 15.39 10.28
N LEU A 417 3.16 15.09 9.11
CA LEU A 417 2.70 13.98 8.27
C LEU A 417 2.76 12.65 9.03
N CYS A 418 1.72 11.82 8.88
CA CYS A 418 1.75 10.45 9.37
C CYS A 418 2.61 9.61 8.41
N ASP A 419 3.91 9.48 8.72
CA ASP A 419 4.89 8.88 7.82
C ASP A 419 5.11 7.40 8.15
N GLY A 420 5.21 6.58 7.11
CA GLY A 420 5.42 5.14 7.23
C GLY A 420 6.78 4.72 7.81
N THR A 421 7.73 5.65 7.88
CA THR A 421 9.06 5.45 8.48
C THR A 421 9.18 6.01 9.90
N GLY A 422 8.12 6.68 10.39
CA GLY A 422 8.06 7.31 11.70
C GLY A 422 7.82 8.81 11.61
N THR A 423 7.03 9.33 12.55
CA THR A 423 6.68 10.74 12.62
C THR A 423 7.40 11.41 13.79
N THR A 424 8.14 12.48 13.52
CA THR A 424 8.78 13.34 14.54
C THR A 424 7.93 14.58 14.81
N ARG A 425 8.07 15.19 15.99
CA ARG A 425 7.35 16.41 16.42
C ARG A 425 5.83 16.27 16.50
N ALA A 426 5.31 15.05 16.49
CA ALA A 426 3.90 14.79 16.73
C ALA A 426 3.56 14.86 18.21
N THR A 427 2.34 15.29 18.52
CA THR A 427 1.68 14.93 19.78
C THR A 427 1.23 13.48 19.67
N TRP A 428 1.43 12.69 20.73
CA TRP A 428 1.08 11.26 20.74
C TRP A 428 -0.08 10.99 21.68
N TYR A 429 -0.94 10.05 21.28
CA TYR A 429 -2.11 9.60 22.03
C TYR A 429 -2.06 8.09 22.22
N THR A 430 -2.63 7.59 23.30
CA THR A 430 -2.69 6.17 23.68
C THR A 430 -4.02 5.88 24.38
N LEU A 431 -4.29 4.62 24.71
CA LEU A 431 -5.43 4.22 25.53
C LEU A 431 -5.13 4.52 27.02
N PRO A 432 -6.14 4.70 27.90
CA PRO A 432 -5.92 4.98 29.32
C PRO A 432 -5.00 4.02 30.06
N SER A 433 -4.95 2.74 29.64
CA SER A 433 -4.04 1.73 30.21
C SER A 433 -2.58 1.85 29.76
N ASP A 434 -2.28 2.81 28.87
CA ASP A 434 -1.01 3.01 28.17
C ASP A 434 -0.31 1.70 27.74
N PRO A 435 -0.95 0.91 26.86
CA PRO A 435 -0.36 -0.34 26.43
C PRO A 435 1.01 -0.08 25.78
N PRO A 436 2.09 -0.74 26.24
CA PRO A 436 3.42 -0.53 25.71
C PRO A 436 3.47 -0.77 24.19
N GLY A 437 4.15 0.12 23.46
CA GLY A 437 4.27 0.04 22.00
C GLY A 437 3.01 0.48 21.21
N PHE A 438 1.90 0.78 21.88
CA PHE A 438 0.73 1.39 21.22
C PHE A 438 0.80 2.92 21.28
N GLY A 439 0.53 3.57 20.14
CA GLY A 439 0.50 5.02 20.03
C GLY A 439 -0.07 5.53 18.70
N VAL A 440 -0.94 6.52 18.77
CA VAL A 440 -1.56 7.19 17.62
C VAL A 440 -1.03 8.62 17.54
N CYS A 441 -0.56 9.04 16.35
CA CYS A 441 -0.05 10.40 16.18
C CYS A 441 -1.18 11.43 16.15
N GLY A 442 -0.88 12.68 16.47
CA GLY A 442 -1.84 13.79 16.53
C GLY A 442 -2.65 13.96 15.25
N GLY A 443 -2.04 13.76 14.08
CA GLY A 443 -2.75 13.77 12.80
C GLY A 443 -3.83 12.68 12.67
N CYS A 444 -3.56 11.44 13.10
CA CYS A 444 -4.56 10.37 13.09
C CYS A 444 -5.61 10.57 14.20
N TYR A 445 -5.21 11.08 15.36
CA TYR A 445 -6.14 11.43 16.42
C TYR A 445 -7.12 12.52 15.98
N ALA A 446 -6.63 13.61 15.39
CA ALA A 446 -7.46 14.71 14.94
C ALA A 446 -8.31 14.36 13.70
N GLY A 447 -7.72 13.73 12.69
CA GLY A 447 -8.42 13.43 11.44
C GLY A 447 -9.35 12.20 11.50
N ILE A 448 -9.07 11.23 12.38
CA ILE A 448 -9.86 10.01 12.50
C ILE A 448 -10.66 10.01 13.81
N ILE A 449 -9.98 9.99 14.95
CA ILE A 449 -10.60 9.74 16.27
C ILE A 449 -11.56 10.87 16.67
N GLN A 450 -11.15 12.14 16.55
CA GLN A 450 -12.02 13.26 16.91
C GLN A 450 -13.23 13.41 15.99
N VAL A 451 -13.06 13.09 14.71
CA VAL A 451 -14.07 13.30 13.66
C VAL A 451 -15.11 12.20 13.65
N LEU A 452 -14.68 10.96 13.91
CA LEU A 452 -15.51 9.77 13.71
C LEU A 452 -15.96 9.16 15.04
N GLY A 453 -15.26 9.46 16.13
CA GLY A 453 -15.62 9.08 17.49
C GLY A 453 -14.50 8.36 18.24
N GLY A 454 -14.67 8.31 19.57
CA GLY A 454 -13.73 7.65 20.47
C GLY A 454 -12.80 8.57 21.23
N THR A 455 -12.97 9.90 21.13
CA THR A 455 -12.12 10.88 21.84
C THR A 455 -11.95 10.56 23.34
N LYS A 456 -13.01 10.07 24.00
CA LYS A 456 -13.01 9.74 25.44
C LYS A 456 -12.16 8.52 25.79
N GLU A 457 -11.82 7.69 24.81
CA GLU A 457 -11.09 6.44 24.98
C GLU A 457 -9.59 6.60 24.73
N PHE A 458 -9.15 7.83 24.44
CA PHE A 458 -7.76 8.15 24.19
C PHE A 458 -7.30 9.28 25.10
N VAL A 459 -6.06 9.16 25.57
CA VAL A 459 -5.38 10.15 26.42
C VAL A 459 -4.02 10.50 25.79
N PRO A 460 -3.43 11.66 26.09
CA PRO A 460 -2.06 11.96 25.69
C PRO A 460 -1.10 10.86 26.17
N LYS A 461 -0.18 10.44 25.30
CA LYS A 461 0.77 9.37 25.62
C LYS A 461 1.84 9.89 26.57
N PRO A 462 1.96 9.34 27.80
CA PRO A 462 2.96 9.78 28.76
C PRO A 462 4.36 9.42 28.27
N GLY A 463 5.37 10.16 28.75
CA GLY A 463 6.78 9.87 28.46
C GLY A 463 7.22 10.12 27.02
N THR A 464 6.38 10.78 26.19
CA THR A 464 6.76 11.17 24.82
C THR A 464 7.23 12.62 24.74
N SER A 465 8.26 12.87 23.94
CA SER A 465 8.80 14.19 23.64
C SER A 465 8.58 14.56 22.17
N LYS A 466 8.68 15.86 21.84
CA LYS A 466 8.63 16.31 20.44
C LYS A 466 9.84 15.86 19.61
N ALA A 467 10.92 15.41 20.24
CA ALA A 467 12.09 14.88 19.54
C ALA A 467 11.91 13.41 19.15
N ASP A 468 10.94 12.72 19.76
CA ASP A 468 10.72 11.29 19.52
C ASP A 468 10.20 11.07 18.09
N THR A 469 10.71 10.01 17.47
CA THR A 469 10.23 9.54 16.17
C THR A 469 9.59 8.17 16.39
N LEU A 470 8.26 8.12 16.38
CA LEU A 470 7.50 6.89 16.57
C LEU A 470 6.68 6.58 15.32
N LEU A 471 6.42 5.29 15.08
CA LEU A 471 5.54 4.86 14.01
C LEU A 471 4.10 4.77 14.54
N CYS A 472 3.18 5.48 13.89
CA CYS A 472 1.79 5.49 14.32
C CYS A 472 1.13 4.12 14.13
N CYS A 473 0.44 3.63 15.16
CA CYS A 473 -0.31 2.37 15.13
C CYS A 473 -1.51 2.39 14.17
N PHE A 474 -1.94 3.56 13.71
CA PHE A 474 -2.95 3.70 12.64
C PHE A 474 -2.30 3.92 11.26
N ASN A 475 -0.97 3.98 11.16
CA ASN A 475 -0.28 4.02 9.88
C ASN A 475 -0.21 2.60 9.28
N PRO A 476 -0.50 2.40 7.98
CA PRO A 476 -0.50 1.08 7.36
C PRO A 476 0.88 0.44 7.21
N SER A 477 1.93 1.24 7.31
CA SER A 477 3.31 0.74 7.33
C SER A 477 3.65 0.11 8.68
N HIS A 478 2.87 0.41 9.73
CA HIS A 478 2.94 -0.35 10.97
C HIS A 478 2.50 -1.78 10.68
N HIS A 479 3.25 -2.78 11.15
CA HIS A 479 3.00 -4.20 10.87
C HIS A 479 1.62 -4.68 11.34
N ARG A 480 1.01 -3.97 12.31
CA ARG A 480 -0.38 -4.17 12.76
C ARG A 480 -1.31 -2.99 12.49
N GLY A 481 -0.91 -2.06 11.62
CA GLY A 481 -1.67 -0.86 11.30
C GLY A 481 -3.12 -1.17 10.95
N LEU A 482 -3.32 -2.10 10.02
CA LEU A 482 -4.64 -2.57 9.59
C LEU A 482 -5.43 -3.27 10.68
N ALA A 483 -4.77 -4.05 11.53
CA ALA A 483 -5.43 -4.76 12.62
C ALA A 483 -5.95 -3.77 13.68
N TYR A 484 -5.16 -2.75 14.06
CA TYR A 484 -5.60 -1.70 14.99
C TYR A 484 -6.74 -0.87 14.41
N LEU A 485 -6.63 -0.54 13.14
CA LEU A 485 -7.65 0.17 12.37
C LEU A 485 -8.96 -0.64 12.29
N GLY A 486 -8.88 -1.95 12.02
CA GLY A 486 -10.03 -2.86 12.06
C GLY A 486 -10.67 -2.93 13.44
N ALA A 487 -9.86 -3.10 14.49
CA ALA A 487 -10.35 -3.14 15.88
C ALA A 487 -10.96 -1.80 16.34
N TYR A 488 -10.42 -0.67 15.88
CA TYR A 488 -11.00 0.66 16.07
C TYR A 488 -12.37 0.77 15.39
N SER A 489 -12.49 0.33 14.14
CA SER A 489 -13.78 0.33 13.46
C SER A 489 -14.78 -0.61 14.12
N GLU A 490 -14.36 -1.80 14.54
CA GLU A 490 -15.22 -2.72 15.29
C GLU A 490 -15.75 -2.04 16.55
N SER A 491 -14.86 -1.36 17.27
CA SER A 491 -15.19 -0.68 18.52
C SER A 491 -16.24 0.42 18.31
N LEU A 492 -16.07 1.23 17.26
CA LEU A 492 -17.05 2.23 16.87
C LEU A 492 -18.40 1.65 16.45
N LEU A 493 -18.39 0.55 15.69
CA LEU A 493 -19.62 -0.06 15.18
C LEU A 493 -20.44 -0.73 16.30
N ARG A 494 -19.75 -1.36 17.26
CA ARG A 494 -20.38 -2.04 18.40
C ARG A 494 -20.70 -1.10 19.57
N GLY A 495 -20.07 0.09 19.61
CA GLY A 495 -20.06 0.95 20.78
C GLY A 495 -19.39 0.30 21.99
N ASP A 496 -18.41 -0.57 21.76
CA ASP A 496 -17.66 -1.32 22.78
C ASP A 496 -16.18 -1.31 22.40
N TRP A 497 -15.33 -0.78 23.29
CA TRP A 497 -13.91 -0.55 23.03
C TRP A 497 -13.00 -1.71 23.45
N ALA A 498 -13.56 -2.82 23.93
CA ALA A 498 -12.80 -4.03 24.23
C ALA A 498 -11.95 -4.54 23.04
N PRO A 499 -12.46 -4.62 21.79
CA PRO A 499 -11.66 -5.14 20.66
C PRO A 499 -10.34 -4.39 20.45
N LEU A 500 -10.37 -3.05 20.51
CA LEU A 500 -9.15 -2.25 20.38
C LEU A 500 -8.26 -2.35 21.62
N ARG A 501 -8.83 -2.30 22.82
CA ARG A 501 -8.07 -2.39 24.09
C ARG A 501 -7.36 -3.73 24.22
N ASP A 502 -8.03 -4.83 23.92
CA ASP A 502 -7.50 -6.18 24.01
C ASP A 502 -6.38 -6.38 22.99
N LEU A 503 -6.58 -5.93 21.75
CA LEU A 503 -5.54 -6.01 20.71
C LEU A 503 -4.32 -5.17 21.06
N ALA A 504 -4.51 -3.94 21.53
CA ALA A 504 -3.42 -3.06 21.95
C ALA A 504 -2.64 -3.60 23.15
N THR A 505 -3.35 -4.14 24.15
CA THR A 505 -2.74 -4.74 25.34
C THR A 505 -1.99 -6.02 25.00
N LYS A 506 -2.59 -6.89 24.17
CA LYS A 506 -2.00 -8.19 23.80
C LYS A 506 -0.81 -8.04 22.87
N PHE A 507 -0.86 -7.12 21.90
CA PHE A 507 0.13 -7.05 20.81
C PHE A 507 0.94 -5.75 20.74
N GLY A 508 0.69 -4.75 21.58
CA GLY A 508 1.35 -3.44 21.50
C GLY A 508 2.88 -3.51 21.43
N ASN A 509 3.49 -4.37 22.25
CA ASN A 509 4.95 -4.54 22.31
C ASN A 509 5.44 -5.89 21.77
N VAL A 510 4.57 -6.64 21.09
CA VAL A 510 4.93 -7.91 20.48
C VAL A 510 5.61 -7.63 19.14
N PRO A 511 6.88 -7.97 18.90
CA PRO A 511 7.49 -7.76 17.59
C PRO A 511 6.80 -8.63 16.52
N PRO A 512 6.79 -8.21 15.24
CA PRO A 512 6.31 -9.06 14.16
C PRO A 512 7.16 -10.33 14.07
N CYS A 513 6.57 -11.45 13.67
CA CYS A 513 7.24 -12.72 13.49
C CYS A 513 8.47 -12.57 12.59
N GLN A 514 9.63 -13.07 13.03
CA GLN A 514 10.86 -13.03 12.23
C GLN A 514 10.80 -13.91 10.98
N ARG A 515 9.78 -14.79 10.87
CA ARG A 515 9.63 -15.77 9.78
C ARG A 515 10.92 -16.59 9.61
N SER A 516 11.48 -16.63 8.40
CA SER A 516 12.74 -17.30 8.07
C SER A 516 13.99 -16.41 8.20
N GLN A 517 13.86 -15.17 8.70
CA GLN A 517 14.96 -14.19 8.67
C GLN A 517 15.92 -14.37 9.86
N LYS A 518 17.17 -14.73 9.55
CA LYS A 518 18.24 -15.05 10.52
C LYS A 518 18.43 -14.01 11.63
N LYS A 519 18.70 -12.76 11.22
CA LYS A 519 19.11 -11.67 12.13
C LYS A 519 17.97 -11.14 12.99
N GLN A 520 16.72 -11.35 12.57
CA GLN A 520 15.57 -10.81 13.29
C GLN A 520 15.18 -11.65 14.51
N GLY A 521 15.66 -12.90 14.64
CA GLY A 521 15.32 -13.77 15.78
C GLY A 521 16.13 -13.52 17.06
N ARG A 522 17.30 -12.86 16.97
CA ARG A 522 18.26 -12.73 18.07
C ARG A 522 17.70 -11.96 19.26
N GLY A 523 17.93 -12.47 20.48
CA GLY A 523 17.52 -11.83 21.73
C GLY A 523 16.01 -11.72 21.97
N ARG A 524 15.20 -12.36 21.12
CA ARG A 524 13.74 -12.40 21.27
C ARG A 524 13.30 -13.46 22.27
N ARG A 525 12.07 -13.31 22.76
CA ARG A 525 11.40 -14.36 23.55
C ARG A 525 11.01 -15.52 22.63
N VAL A 526 11.24 -16.73 23.10
CA VAL A 526 10.98 -17.96 22.36
C VAL A 526 10.15 -18.92 23.21
N TRP A 527 9.29 -19.68 22.55
CA TRP A 527 8.51 -20.78 23.09
C TRP A 527 8.80 -22.06 22.30
N GLY A 528 8.41 -23.21 22.82
CA GLY A 528 8.51 -24.50 22.11
C GLY A 528 9.54 -25.44 22.73
N TRP A 529 10.26 -26.21 21.90
CA TRP A 529 11.04 -27.38 22.33
C TRP A 529 12.54 -27.29 22.02
N GLY A 530 13.03 -26.12 21.62
CA GLY A 530 14.40 -25.95 21.15
C GLY A 530 14.58 -26.39 19.70
N ALA A 531 14.17 -27.62 19.36
CA ALA A 531 14.13 -28.15 17.98
C ALA A 531 13.07 -27.44 17.11
N ALA A 532 11.97 -27.02 17.75
CA ALA A 532 11.01 -26.08 17.16
C ALA A 532 10.93 -24.84 18.04
N ALA A 533 11.23 -23.68 17.45
CA ALA A 533 11.25 -22.37 18.08
C ALA A 533 10.06 -21.53 17.61
N ILE A 534 9.25 -21.08 18.55
CA ILE A 534 8.03 -20.30 18.30
C ILE A 534 8.27 -18.88 18.81
N CYS A 535 8.12 -17.88 17.94
CA CYS A 535 8.21 -16.48 18.37
C CYS A 535 6.95 -16.06 19.13
N GLU A 536 7.04 -14.96 19.89
CA GLU A 536 5.92 -14.44 20.68
C GLU A 536 4.62 -14.25 19.88
N GLU A 537 4.69 -13.68 18.68
CA GLU A 537 3.50 -13.49 17.85
C GLU A 537 2.85 -14.82 17.46
N CYS A 538 3.62 -15.82 17.03
CA CYS A 538 3.08 -17.13 16.67
C CYS A 538 2.60 -17.92 17.89
N TYR A 539 3.23 -17.75 19.05
CA TYR A 539 2.72 -18.30 20.30
C TYR A 539 1.32 -17.75 20.60
N LEU A 540 1.17 -16.43 20.64
CA LEU A 540 -0.09 -15.75 20.99
C LEU A 540 -1.23 -15.96 19.98
N THR A 541 -0.90 -16.33 18.73
CA THR A 541 -1.89 -16.47 17.63
C THR A 541 -2.16 -17.90 17.20
N VAL A 542 -1.25 -18.85 17.49
CA VAL A 542 -1.36 -20.25 17.03
C VAL A 542 -1.25 -21.23 18.18
N ALA A 543 -0.28 -21.06 19.09
CA ALA A 543 0.09 -22.13 20.01
C ALA A 543 -0.52 -22.00 21.42
N GLN A 544 -0.84 -20.79 21.85
CA GLN A 544 -1.46 -20.53 23.15
C GLN A 544 -2.81 -21.25 23.26
N GLY A 545 -3.01 -22.00 24.34
CA GLY A 545 -4.21 -22.77 24.63
C GLY A 545 -4.32 -24.11 23.89
N THR A 546 -3.29 -24.53 23.15
CA THR A 546 -3.32 -25.81 22.42
C THR A 546 -2.90 -26.99 23.30
N SER A 547 -3.29 -28.21 22.93
CA SER A 547 -3.02 -29.44 23.71
C SER A 547 -1.53 -29.69 23.98
N LEU A 548 -0.65 -29.20 23.10
CA LEU A 548 0.81 -29.37 23.21
C LEU A 548 1.51 -28.24 23.97
N GLU A 549 0.84 -27.13 24.30
CA GLU A 549 1.44 -25.98 25.00
C GLU A 549 2.08 -26.37 26.33
N SER A 550 1.40 -27.23 27.09
CA SER A 550 1.87 -27.73 28.39
C SER A 550 3.20 -28.50 28.31
N GLN A 551 3.56 -28.99 27.12
CA GLN A 551 4.76 -29.80 26.89
C GLN A 551 5.95 -28.96 26.42
N PHE A 552 5.82 -27.64 26.28
CA PHE A 552 6.92 -26.79 25.83
C PHE A 552 8.09 -26.86 26.82
N ALA A 553 9.31 -27.01 26.28
CA ALA A 553 10.54 -26.94 27.05
C ALA A 553 10.94 -25.48 27.39
N VAL A 554 10.56 -24.53 26.54
CA VAL A 554 10.88 -23.10 26.67
C VAL A 554 9.59 -22.29 26.72
N HIS A 555 9.49 -21.38 27.70
CA HIS A 555 8.31 -20.55 27.96
C HIS A 555 8.66 -19.07 28.03
N GLY A 556 8.76 -18.41 26.89
CA GLY A 556 8.97 -16.96 26.80
C GLY A 556 10.33 -16.47 27.30
N GLN A 557 11.30 -17.37 27.45
CA GLN A 557 12.67 -17.02 27.81
C GLN A 557 13.31 -16.29 26.63
N ARG A 558 14.14 -15.27 26.93
CA ARG A 558 14.96 -14.64 25.90
C ARG A 558 16.06 -15.61 25.51
N ASP A 559 16.20 -15.84 24.21
CA ASP A 559 17.29 -16.66 23.72
C ASP A 559 18.61 -15.92 23.98
N ALA A 560 19.37 -16.42 24.96
CA ALA A 560 20.69 -15.91 25.30
C ALA A 560 21.76 -16.34 24.28
N SER A 561 21.43 -17.31 23.42
CA SER A 561 22.31 -17.71 22.33
C SER A 561 22.18 -16.70 21.19
N ASP A 562 23.31 -16.15 20.72
CA ASP A 562 23.36 -15.29 19.51
C ASP A 562 23.15 -16.12 18.22
N ARG A 563 22.41 -17.23 18.32
CA ARG A 563 22.14 -18.14 17.21
C ARG A 563 21.05 -17.56 16.35
N ASP A 564 21.25 -17.65 15.03
CA ASP A 564 20.21 -17.31 14.07
C ASP A 564 19.09 -18.35 14.18
N ARG A 565 17.84 -17.89 14.32
CA ARG A 565 16.67 -18.77 14.40
C ARG A 565 15.52 -18.25 13.55
N MET A 566 14.88 -19.19 12.84
CA MET A 566 13.56 -18.98 12.25
C MET A 566 12.46 -19.23 13.29
N CYS A 567 11.24 -18.77 12.99
CA CYS A 567 10.04 -19.18 13.73
C CYS A 567 9.40 -20.39 13.04
N ASP A 568 9.25 -21.52 13.71
CA ASP A 568 8.72 -22.72 13.07
C ASP A 568 7.24 -22.60 12.69
N LEU A 569 6.44 -21.85 13.46
CA LEU A 569 5.02 -21.65 13.19
C LEU A 569 4.71 -20.46 12.27
N TYR A 570 5.69 -19.91 11.55
CA TYR A 570 5.41 -18.84 10.59
C TYR A 570 4.70 -19.37 9.33
N SER A 571 5.00 -20.59 8.88
CA SER A 571 4.53 -21.10 7.59
C SER A 571 3.19 -21.83 7.71
N PRO A 572 2.29 -21.74 6.71
CA PRO A 572 1.00 -22.44 6.73
C PRO A 572 1.13 -23.96 6.90
N ARG A 573 2.14 -24.56 6.26
CA ARG A 573 2.40 -26.01 6.37
C ARG A 573 2.78 -26.40 7.78
N MET A 574 3.72 -25.69 8.42
CA MET A 574 4.10 -25.98 9.80
C MET A 574 2.95 -25.76 10.78
N ARG A 575 2.08 -24.77 10.54
CA ARG A 575 0.84 -24.60 11.34
C ARG A 575 -0.11 -25.78 11.17
N SER A 576 -0.22 -26.32 9.96
CA SER A 576 -1.08 -27.49 9.68
C SER A 576 -0.53 -28.75 10.36
N LEU A 577 0.78 -28.98 10.27
CA LEU A 577 1.44 -30.09 10.98
C LEU A 577 1.34 -29.94 12.50
N TYR A 578 1.49 -28.72 13.02
CA TYR A 578 1.31 -28.44 14.44
C TYR A 578 -0.13 -28.71 14.89
N ALA A 579 -1.13 -28.26 14.14
CA ALA A 579 -2.54 -28.54 14.42
C ALA A 579 -2.83 -30.04 14.41
N GLN A 580 -2.32 -30.77 13.41
CA GLN A 580 -2.45 -32.23 13.34
C GLN A 580 -1.77 -32.92 14.54
N ALA A 581 -0.60 -32.46 14.96
CA ALA A 581 0.09 -32.97 16.14
C ALA A 581 -0.70 -32.67 17.42
N CYS A 582 -1.35 -31.51 17.53
CA CYS A 582 -2.25 -31.19 18.63
C CYS A 582 -3.47 -32.12 18.68
N GLU A 583 -4.01 -32.52 17.53
CA GLU A 583 -5.16 -33.42 17.43
C GLU A 583 -4.79 -34.89 17.73
N THR A 584 -3.65 -35.34 17.23
CA THR A 584 -3.21 -36.75 17.31
C THR A 584 -2.31 -37.06 18.50
N GLY A 585 -1.73 -36.04 19.12
CA GLY A 585 -0.69 -36.19 20.15
C GLY A 585 0.70 -36.51 19.60
N ASP A 586 0.90 -36.52 18.28
CA ASP A 586 2.19 -36.84 17.64
C ASP A 586 3.20 -35.68 17.70
N LEU A 587 3.66 -35.36 18.91
CA LEU A 587 4.71 -34.37 19.12
C LEU A 587 6.03 -34.81 18.46
N ALA A 588 6.35 -36.11 18.49
CA ALA A 588 7.61 -36.62 17.95
C ALA A 588 7.71 -36.42 16.43
N GLY A 589 6.65 -36.71 15.68
CA GLY A 589 6.59 -36.47 14.24
C GLY A 589 6.73 -34.99 13.89
N PHE A 590 6.05 -34.11 14.63
CA PHE A 590 6.18 -32.66 14.44
C PHE A 590 7.61 -32.16 14.66
N LEU A 591 8.25 -32.57 15.76
CA LEU A 591 9.62 -32.15 16.07
C LEU A 591 10.64 -32.72 15.08
N ALA A 592 10.48 -33.96 14.64
CA ALA A 592 11.34 -34.56 13.61
C ALA A 592 11.26 -33.80 12.28
N TYR A 593 10.06 -33.38 11.88
CA TYR A 593 9.89 -32.55 10.69
C TYR A 593 10.46 -31.14 10.87
N GLY A 594 10.26 -30.52 12.05
CA GLY A 594 10.85 -29.22 12.39
C GLY A 594 12.37 -29.20 12.29
N GLU A 595 13.02 -30.24 12.82
CA GLU A 595 14.48 -30.42 12.74
C GLU A 595 14.96 -30.58 11.28
N HIS A 596 14.30 -31.43 10.50
CA HIS A 596 14.60 -31.60 9.08
C HIS A 596 14.46 -30.27 8.31
N ARG A 597 13.38 -29.54 8.56
CA ARG A 597 13.13 -28.22 7.97
C ARG A 597 14.20 -27.21 8.37
N HIS A 598 14.69 -27.25 9.61
CA HIS A 598 15.76 -26.36 10.08
C HIS A 598 17.10 -26.64 9.37
N GLN A 599 17.42 -27.91 9.12
CA GLN A 599 18.59 -28.30 8.34
C GLN A 599 18.51 -27.74 6.91
N VAL A 600 17.37 -27.94 6.23
CA VAL A 600 17.14 -27.40 4.88
C VAL A 600 17.21 -25.87 4.89
N TRP A 601 16.68 -25.18 5.90
CA TRP A 601 16.80 -23.73 6.03
C TRP A 601 18.25 -23.24 6.12
N CYS A 602 19.09 -23.93 6.90
CA CYS A 602 20.51 -23.63 7.01
C CYS A 602 21.24 -23.78 5.68
N GLU A 603 20.94 -24.85 4.94
CA GLU A 603 21.54 -25.19 3.65
C GLU A 603 21.05 -24.31 2.49
N THR A 604 19.84 -23.74 2.60
CA THR A 604 19.19 -22.98 1.51
C THR A 604 19.20 -21.48 1.76
N ILE A 605 18.30 -20.98 2.59
CA ILE A 605 18.11 -19.55 2.88
C ILE A 605 19.41 -18.92 3.38
N GLY A 606 20.14 -19.64 4.24
CA GLY A 606 21.43 -19.19 4.73
C GLY A 606 22.47 -18.93 3.66
N VAL A 607 22.56 -19.83 2.68
CA VAL A 607 23.53 -19.73 1.57
C VAL A 607 23.08 -18.68 0.55
N ALA A 608 21.79 -18.63 0.23
CA ALA A 608 21.22 -17.64 -0.67
C ALA A 608 21.44 -16.20 -0.17
N GLU A 609 21.23 -15.94 1.13
CA GLU A 609 21.51 -14.62 1.73
C GLU A 609 23.00 -14.24 1.60
N GLN A 610 23.92 -15.19 1.80
CA GLN A 610 25.36 -14.94 1.64
C GLN A 610 25.73 -14.59 0.19
N MET A 611 25.17 -15.31 -0.78
CA MET A 611 25.37 -15.02 -2.21
C MET A 611 24.87 -13.61 -2.56
N LEU A 612 23.69 -13.21 -2.07
CA LEU A 612 23.15 -11.87 -2.28
C LEU A 612 24.02 -10.77 -1.65
N ILE A 613 24.57 -11.01 -0.45
CA ILE A 613 25.51 -10.07 0.20
C ILE A 613 26.78 -9.90 -0.64
N GLN A 614 27.36 -11.00 -1.13
CA GLN A 614 28.55 -10.96 -1.97
C GLN A 614 28.30 -10.20 -3.28
N GLN A 615 27.15 -10.44 -3.92
CA GLN A 615 26.72 -9.71 -5.11
C GLN A 615 26.59 -8.20 -4.83
N ARG A 616 26.01 -7.81 -3.68
CA ARG A 616 25.90 -6.40 -3.30
C ARG A 616 27.26 -5.74 -3.10
N ILE A 617 28.20 -6.42 -2.43
CA ILE A 617 29.57 -5.93 -2.22
C ILE A 617 30.30 -5.76 -3.57
N ALA A 618 30.18 -6.74 -4.46
CA ALA A 618 30.79 -6.67 -5.78
C ALA A 618 30.20 -5.53 -6.64
N ALA A 619 28.88 -5.32 -6.59
CA ALA A 619 28.22 -4.19 -7.25
C ALA A 619 28.69 -2.83 -6.71
N MET A 620 28.80 -2.69 -5.38
CA MET A 620 29.34 -1.47 -4.76
C MET A 620 30.78 -1.20 -5.19
N ARG A 621 31.64 -2.23 -5.22
CA ARG A 621 33.02 -2.11 -5.72
C ARG A 621 33.07 -1.70 -7.18
N ALA A 622 32.21 -2.27 -8.03
CA ALA A 622 32.14 -1.89 -9.44
C ALA A 622 31.72 -0.41 -9.63
N GLN A 623 30.80 0.09 -8.79
CA GLN A 623 30.41 1.49 -8.81
C GLN A 623 31.57 2.41 -8.40
N GLN A 624 32.30 2.05 -7.34
CA GLN A 624 33.47 2.80 -6.90
C GLN A 624 34.56 2.88 -7.99
N LEU A 625 34.84 1.75 -8.65
CA LEU A 625 35.82 1.70 -9.75
C LEU A 625 35.39 2.55 -10.94
N ALA A 626 34.12 2.52 -11.33
CA ALA A 626 33.61 3.39 -12.42
C ALA A 626 33.71 4.89 -12.08
N ALA A 627 33.49 5.26 -10.81
CA ALA A 627 33.69 6.63 -10.36
C ALA A 627 35.18 7.02 -10.44
N SER A 628 36.09 6.15 -9.99
CA SER A 628 37.54 6.35 -10.16
C SER A 628 37.92 6.47 -11.63
N GLY A 629 37.40 5.59 -12.50
CA GLY A 629 37.63 5.65 -13.95
C GLY A 629 37.24 7.00 -14.55
N SER A 630 36.11 7.57 -14.12
CA SER A 630 35.66 8.89 -14.55
C SER A 630 36.59 10.01 -14.10
N VAL A 631 37.07 9.98 -12.86
CA VAL A 631 38.03 10.97 -12.33
C VAL A 631 39.35 10.93 -13.10
N TYR A 632 39.90 9.74 -13.35
CA TYR A 632 41.17 9.60 -14.05
C TYR A 632 41.07 10.01 -15.52
N LYS A 633 39.97 9.70 -16.22
CA LYS A 633 39.73 10.21 -17.58
C LYS A 633 39.57 11.73 -17.61
N PHE A 634 38.90 12.32 -16.62
CA PHE A 634 38.79 13.78 -16.51
C PHE A 634 40.17 14.43 -16.34
N MET A 635 40.97 13.96 -15.38
CA MET A 635 42.33 14.45 -15.18
C MET A 635 43.21 14.30 -16.43
N GLY A 636 43.12 13.14 -17.09
CA GLY A 636 43.85 12.87 -18.32
C GLY A 636 43.42 13.78 -19.47
N GLY A 637 42.12 14.01 -19.65
CA GLY A 637 41.60 14.92 -20.67
C GLY A 637 42.01 16.38 -20.41
N SER A 638 41.95 16.84 -19.16
CA SER A 638 42.41 18.20 -18.81
C SER A 638 43.91 18.41 -19.05
N MET A 639 44.74 17.42 -18.71
CA MET A 639 46.18 17.49 -19.01
C MET A 639 46.46 17.46 -20.50
N ASP A 640 45.74 16.63 -21.25
CA ASP A 640 45.92 16.57 -22.71
C ASP A 640 45.55 17.87 -23.40
N VAL A 641 44.43 18.49 -23.01
CA VAL A 641 44.03 19.81 -23.52
C VAL A 641 45.06 20.90 -23.18
N THR A 642 45.74 20.79 -22.03
CA THR A 642 46.68 21.81 -21.55
C THR A 642 48.08 21.65 -22.12
N MET A 643 48.58 20.42 -22.23
CA MET A 643 49.97 20.12 -22.59
C MET A 643 50.12 19.47 -23.97
N GLY A 644 49.03 18.93 -24.53
CA GLY A 644 49.04 18.08 -25.72
C GLY A 644 49.75 16.74 -25.48
N HIS A 645 49.67 15.86 -26.47
CA HIS A 645 50.41 14.60 -26.51
C HIS A 645 51.05 14.38 -27.89
N ARG A 646 52.22 13.74 -27.93
CA ARG A 646 52.94 13.39 -29.18
C ARG A 646 52.86 11.91 -29.54
N TYR A 647 52.46 11.08 -28.57
CA TYR A 647 52.32 9.64 -28.70
C TYR A 647 51.14 9.19 -27.84
N THR A 648 50.56 8.04 -28.18
CA THR A 648 49.50 7.42 -27.40
C THR A 648 50.05 6.29 -26.54
N VAL A 649 49.44 6.07 -25.38
CA VAL A 649 49.75 4.96 -24.47
C VAL A 649 48.67 3.87 -24.54
N GLY A 650 48.99 2.67 -24.04
CA GLY A 650 48.09 1.53 -24.16
C GLY A 650 48.61 0.25 -23.53
N ASN A 651 47.69 -0.67 -23.21
CA ASN A 651 48.04 -2.04 -22.86
C ASN A 651 46.94 -3.02 -23.30
N ALA A 652 47.26 -4.32 -23.32
CA ALA A 652 46.33 -5.36 -23.74
C ALA A 652 45.08 -5.46 -22.84
N TYR A 653 45.17 -4.96 -21.60
CA TYR A 653 44.07 -4.97 -20.65
C TYR A 653 43.08 -3.83 -20.91
N ALA A 654 43.49 -2.58 -21.14
CA ALA A 654 42.58 -1.44 -21.29
C ALA A 654 42.49 -0.88 -22.71
N GLY A 655 43.15 -1.54 -23.68
CA GLY A 655 43.23 -1.08 -25.07
C GLY A 655 44.40 -0.11 -25.30
N TYR A 656 44.63 0.20 -26.57
CA TYR A 656 45.69 1.11 -27.03
C TYR A 656 45.10 2.40 -27.62
N GLY A 657 45.92 3.45 -27.71
CA GLY A 657 45.51 4.72 -28.35
C GLY A 657 45.07 5.81 -27.37
N HIS A 658 45.39 5.69 -26.07
CA HIS A 658 44.99 6.66 -25.05
C HIS A 658 45.95 7.85 -25.03
N ALA A 659 45.44 9.06 -24.83
CA ALA A 659 46.24 10.30 -24.91
C ALA A 659 47.37 10.40 -23.87
N ASN A 660 47.18 9.83 -22.68
CA ASN A 660 48.20 9.76 -21.61
C ASN A 660 47.86 8.67 -20.59
N ASP A 661 48.75 8.44 -19.62
CA ASP A 661 48.63 7.38 -18.62
C ASP A 661 47.40 7.54 -17.71
N PHE A 662 46.90 8.76 -17.48
CA PHE A 662 45.68 8.97 -16.69
C PHE A 662 44.44 8.51 -17.44
N VAL A 663 44.35 8.78 -18.75
CA VAL A 663 43.28 8.25 -19.59
C VAL A 663 43.33 6.72 -19.61
N LEU A 664 44.52 6.14 -19.83
CA LEU A 664 44.72 4.69 -19.78
C LEU A 664 44.27 4.09 -18.44
N GLN A 665 44.70 4.68 -17.31
CA GLN A 665 44.31 4.22 -15.98
C GLN A 665 42.80 4.33 -15.75
N GLY A 666 42.15 5.36 -16.31
CA GLY A 666 40.71 5.49 -16.30
C GLY A 666 39.99 4.34 -17.03
N HIS A 667 40.50 3.94 -18.20
CA HIS A 667 39.99 2.78 -18.93
C HIS A 667 40.29 1.44 -18.24
N VAL A 668 41.41 1.31 -17.51
CA VAL A 668 41.70 0.15 -16.65
C VAL A 668 40.61 0.00 -15.58
N TYR A 669 40.24 1.10 -14.90
CA TYR A 669 39.18 1.08 -13.89
C TYR A 669 37.80 0.76 -14.47
N ASP A 670 37.46 1.30 -15.64
CA ASP A 670 36.19 0.99 -16.32
C ASP A 670 36.08 -0.50 -16.68
N ARG A 671 37.19 -1.11 -17.11
CA ARG A 671 37.22 -2.54 -17.42
C ARG A 671 37.09 -3.39 -16.16
N GLN A 672 37.82 -3.07 -15.10
CA GLN A 672 37.67 -3.75 -13.79
C GLN A 672 36.23 -3.64 -13.25
N ALA A 673 35.60 -2.47 -13.40
CA ALA A 673 34.19 -2.27 -13.04
C ALA A 673 33.25 -3.16 -13.87
N SER A 674 33.51 -3.29 -15.17
CA SER A 674 32.71 -4.11 -16.08
C SER A 674 32.84 -5.60 -15.79
N GLU A 675 34.04 -6.08 -15.49
CA GLU A 675 34.30 -7.48 -15.10
C GLU A 675 33.64 -7.83 -13.76
N LEU A 676 33.66 -6.92 -12.78
CA LEU A 676 32.93 -7.09 -11.52
C LEU A 676 31.41 -7.07 -11.71
N ARG A 677 30.87 -6.25 -12.62
CA ARG A 677 29.42 -6.30 -12.95
C ARG A 677 29.03 -7.61 -13.61
N ALA A 678 29.87 -8.13 -14.50
CA ALA A 678 29.64 -9.41 -15.17
C ALA A 678 29.64 -10.58 -14.18
N SER A 679 30.49 -10.57 -13.15
CA SER A 679 30.52 -11.62 -12.13
C SER A 679 29.29 -11.59 -11.20
N VAL A 680 28.73 -10.40 -10.93
CA VAL A 680 27.46 -10.23 -10.20
C VAL A 680 26.29 -10.86 -10.96
N MET A 681 26.28 -10.71 -12.29
CA MET A 681 25.22 -11.23 -13.18
C MET A 681 25.52 -12.62 -13.76
N ASN A 682 26.42 -13.39 -13.13
CA ASN A 682 26.77 -14.73 -13.62
C ASN A 682 25.53 -15.66 -13.63
N PRO A 683 25.12 -16.20 -14.80
CA PRO A 683 23.98 -17.12 -14.92
C PRO A 683 24.04 -18.32 -13.96
N SER A 684 25.25 -18.78 -13.61
CA SER A 684 25.45 -19.87 -12.64
C SER A 684 24.95 -19.52 -11.24
N ASN A 685 25.11 -18.26 -10.79
CA ASN A 685 24.64 -17.83 -9.47
C ASN A 685 23.11 -17.77 -9.43
N VAL A 686 22.48 -17.35 -10.53
CA VAL A 686 21.01 -17.30 -10.66
C VAL A 686 20.42 -18.71 -10.62
N VAL A 687 21.01 -19.65 -11.38
CA VAL A 687 20.60 -21.07 -11.36
C VAL A 687 20.76 -21.66 -9.97
N GLN A 688 21.88 -21.38 -9.29
CA GLN A 688 22.12 -21.89 -7.94
C GLN A 688 21.13 -21.33 -6.92
N ILE A 689 20.80 -20.04 -6.96
CA ILE A 689 19.74 -19.46 -6.11
C ILE A 689 18.39 -20.15 -6.38
N GLY A 690 18.04 -20.39 -7.66
CA GLY A 690 16.83 -21.12 -8.03
C GLY A 690 16.76 -22.54 -7.46
N ILE A 691 17.89 -23.27 -7.46
CA ILE A 691 17.97 -24.62 -6.84
C ILE A 691 17.78 -24.53 -5.32
N LEU A 692 18.38 -23.54 -4.65
CA LEU A 692 18.21 -23.35 -3.21
C LEU A 692 16.76 -22.98 -2.85
N GLU A 693 16.10 -22.15 -3.66
CA GLU A 693 14.69 -21.83 -3.50
C GLU A 693 13.79 -23.05 -3.70
N GLN A 694 14.08 -23.89 -4.69
CA GLN A 694 13.30 -25.12 -4.92
C GLN A 694 13.39 -26.08 -3.73
N ARG A 695 14.60 -26.29 -3.19
CA ARG A 695 14.80 -27.12 -1.99
C ARG A 695 14.07 -26.56 -0.78
N TRP A 696 14.04 -25.23 -0.61
CA TRP A 696 13.26 -24.61 0.47
C TRP A 696 11.75 -24.83 0.30
N ARG A 697 11.25 -24.78 -0.94
CA ARG A 697 9.82 -25.04 -1.23
C ARG A 697 9.39 -26.47 -0.96
N GLU A 698 10.29 -27.45 -1.02
CA GLU A 698 9.95 -28.86 -0.72
C GLU A 698 9.51 -29.05 0.75
N VAL A 699 9.98 -28.19 1.66
CA VAL A 699 9.69 -28.25 3.10
C VAL A 699 8.67 -27.21 3.59
N GLU A 700 8.23 -26.29 2.70
CA GLU A 700 7.16 -25.31 2.94
C GLU A 700 5.83 -25.76 2.33
#